data_AF-A0A8H4KXD4-F1
#
_entry.id   AF-A0A8H4KXD4-F1
#
_cell.length_a   1.000
_cell.length_b   1.000
_cell.length_c   1.000
_cell.angle_alpha   90.00
_cell.angle_beta   90.00
_cell.angle_gamma   90.00
#
_symmetry.space_group_name_H-M   'P 1'
#
loop_
_entity.id
_entity.type
_entity.pdbx_description
1 polymer ?
#
loop_
_entity_poly.entity_id
_entity_poly.type
_entity_poly.pdbx_seq_one_letter_code
_entity_poly.pdbx_strand_id
1 'polypeptide(L)'
;MSAGASPSPEFLAETRGPIIRCTTWASVAIPIVVVALRTYTRLVLRKVFGLDDWVIVFSLVLLISYGGIIEAAVQLGLGRHLQWVLINVPENAVPIALLGQISQPFVIMSCVMGKTSFSITLMRLATQRFVHWFLWFVVVSMIILHILISFIIFVRCKDPRTTWNPAIVSECWSPDTYLGVMYFIGAYSAATDFVLALLPWTMLWNLNMKKKEKFGVAVAISLGIFAGSIAVIKCTKLSANAKSVDPTYDVAGLLLWAGAENALIIIAACLSCLRPMLSAVFPTTNRSNEDSYALKDMSNNIMFIPKHKAGQWSTIIKSEAHPDNNSDNQSERSILNVHCSPFDGQNIGAPPGSSSGSRSVHIKKTTAIIAGSSRGVGRGFAEFINKHESYRLVAAARSLSDLDYLPNKPNVLKVVLDLLSPESVKEATAQAVKAFGRIDVVLNPAGNSIYGDFEATSDKLAHDQFEVNFWGAVRLAQESIRIFREDNTKTGQIDGVYCLVSSVSGRVAFPGGAYYFASRFAWEGFVESLSKELPPEWNIHLTTVEPAAVKTDYLKKSVVYPERHPAYENSNSGTNNWLATLGKYINLAEFSPPEPLVEVVYEIIKGGVAGHGIPRCLPAGPDSWTLIEKSLEKQMKVHQDVKSAAFRMLPDNSLGLELESFI
;
A
#
# COMPACT_ATOMS: atom_id res chain seq x y z
N MET A 1 30.86 -60.31 23.64
CA MET A 1 31.90 -59.44 24.22
C MET A 1 33.26 -59.99 23.82
N SER A 2 33.73 -59.65 22.63
CA SER A 2 35.15 -59.80 22.28
C SER A 2 35.91 -58.61 22.86
N ALA A 3 37.11 -58.85 23.37
CA ALA A 3 38.02 -57.83 23.88
C ALA A 3 38.34 -56.82 22.76
N GLY A 4 37.66 -55.67 22.75
CA GLY A 4 37.98 -54.55 21.87
C GLY A 4 39.10 -53.73 22.49
N ALA A 5 40.17 -53.52 21.74
CA ALA A 5 41.30 -52.68 22.14
C ALA A 5 40.83 -51.34 22.73
N SER A 6 41.50 -50.88 23.80
CA SER A 6 41.31 -49.54 24.36
C SER A 6 41.39 -48.52 23.21
N PRO A 7 40.40 -47.61 23.05
CA PRO A 7 40.41 -46.64 21.97
C PRO A 7 41.70 -45.81 22.02
N SER A 8 42.27 -45.51 20.86
CA SER A 8 43.53 -44.77 20.80
C SER A 8 43.38 -43.38 21.45
N PRO A 9 44.42 -42.83 22.09
CA PRO A 9 44.36 -41.48 22.67
C PRO A 9 44.01 -40.41 21.63
N GLU A 10 44.43 -40.59 20.37
CA GLU A 10 44.11 -39.71 19.25
C GLU A 10 42.60 -39.72 18.93
N PHE A 11 41.97 -40.90 18.89
CA PHE A 11 40.52 -41.04 18.68
C PHE A 11 39.73 -40.36 19.80
N LEU A 12 40.17 -40.49 21.06
CA LEU A 12 39.54 -39.84 22.21
C LEU A 12 39.76 -38.31 22.26
N ALA A 13 40.81 -37.81 21.63
CA ALA A 13 41.12 -36.38 21.55
C ALA A 13 40.30 -35.67 20.46
N GLU A 14 39.78 -36.41 19.47
CA GLU A 14 39.00 -35.85 18.36
C GLU A 14 37.67 -35.24 18.84
N THR A 15 37.37 -34.03 18.38
CA THR A 15 36.14 -33.33 18.73
C THR A 15 35.65 -32.41 17.62
N ARG A 16 34.34 -32.44 17.39
CA ARG A 16 33.59 -31.51 16.53
C ARG A 16 32.95 -30.36 17.29
N GLY A 17 33.09 -30.31 18.62
CA GLY A 17 32.47 -29.30 19.49
C GLY A 17 32.72 -27.85 19.03
N PRO A 18 33.97 -27.44 18.73
CA PRO A 18 34.27 -26.10 18.22
C PRO A 18 33.57 -25.78 16.90
N ILE A 19 33.50 -26.74 15.98
CA ILE A 19 32.85 -26.59 14.68
C ILE A 19 31.34 -26.40 14.88
N ILE A 20 30.71 -27.23 15.72
CA ILE A 20 29.29 -27.11 16.07
C ILE A 20 29.01 -25.72 16.64
N ARG A 21 29.78 -25.29 17.64
CA ARG A 21 29.63 -23.97 18.28
C ARG A 21 29.74 -22.83 17.25
N CYS A 22 30.82 -22.80 16.47
CA CYS A 22 31.07 -21.74 15.51
C CYS A 22 29.97 -21.65 14.46
N THR A 23 29.56 -22.77 13.87
CA THR A 23 28.55 -22.78 12.82
C THR A 23 27.15 -22.50 13.36
N THR A 24 26.79 -23.02 14.53
CA THR A 24 25.49 -22.75 15.16
C THR A 24 25.34 -21.25 15.46
N TRP A 25 26.35 -20.64 16.09
CA TRP A 25 26.28 -19.21 16.39
C TRP A 25 26.42 -18.32 15.15
N ALA A 26 27.17 -18.72 14.13
CA ALA A 26 27.16 -18.03 12.83
C ALA A 26 25.76 -18.07 12.18
N SER A 27 25.10 -19.23 12.24
CA SER A 27 23.74 -19.43 11.74
C SER A 27 22.70 -18.65 12.54
N VAL A 28 23.01 -18.20 13.76
CA VAL A 28 22.13 -17.35 14.59
C VAL A 28 22.45 -15.85 14.37
N ALA A 29 23.73 -15.48 14.38
CA ALA A 29 24.18 -14.09 14.33
C ALA A 29 23.78 -13.39 13.03
N ILE A 30 23.90 -14.07 11.88
CA ILE A 30 23.54 -13.48 10.58
C ILE A 30 22.02 -13.19 10.53
N PRO A 31 21.11 -14.14 10.84
CA PRO A 31 19.69 -13.85 10.97
C PRO A 31 19.34 -12.75 11.96
N ILE A 32 20.02 -12.62 13.10
CA ILE A 32 19.77 -11.52 14.05
C ILE A 32 19.94 -10.17 13.35
N VAL A 33 21.06 -9.97 12.63
CA VAL A 33 21.33 -8.71 11.93
C VAL A 33 20.29 -8.46 10.84
N VAL A 34 19.97 -9.48 10.04
CA VAL A 34 19.05 -9.33 8.90
C VAL A 34 17.61 -9.10 9.36
N VAL A 35 17.15 -9.77 10.43
CA VAL A 35 15.83 -9.55 11.03
C VAL A 35 15.78 -8.19 11.71
N ALA A 36 16.82 -7.78 12.44
CA ALA A 36 16.90 -6.44 13.01
C ALA A 36 16.82 -5.36 11.93
N LEU A 37 17.51 -5.55 10.80
CA LEU A 37 17.43 -4.65 9.65
C LEU A 37 16.02 -4.61 9.03
N ARG A 38 15.36 -5.77 8.88
CA ARG A 38 13.96 -5.85 8.42
C ARG A 38 13.03 -5.12 9.39
N THR A 39 13.13 -5.40 10.68
CA THR A 39 12.31 -4.80 11.73
C THR A 39 12.53 -3.29 11.79
N TYR A 40 13.77 -2.82 11.71
CA TYR A 40 14.10 -1.39 11.61
C TYR A 40 13.48 -0.76 10.36
N THR A 41 13.61 -1.39 9.20
CA THR A 41 13.01 -0.92 7.94
C THR A 41 11.48 -0.83 8.05
N ARG A 42 10.84 -1.80 8.70
CA ARG A 42 9.37 -1.88 8.82
C ARG A 42 8.82 -0.91 9.85
N LEU A 43 9.45 -0.83 11.04
CA LEU A 43 9.03 0.06 12.12
C LEU A 43 9.42 1.52 11.87
N VAL A 44 10.66 1.78 11.47
CA VAL A 44 11.21 3.14 11.40
C VAL A 44 11.05 3.74 10.01
N LEU A 45 11.45 3.03 8.95
CA LEU A 45 11.40 3.59 7.59
C LEU A 45 9.98 3.55 6.99
N ARG A 46 9.20 2.50 7.28
CA ARG A 46 7.86 2.31 6.69
C ARG A 46 6.69 2.55 7.65
N LYS A 47 6.92 2.65 8.97
CA LYS A 47 5.89 2.81 10.02
C LYS A 47 4.71 1.82 9.93
N VAL A 48 4.94 0.61 9.41
CA VAL A 48 3.94 -0.45 9.28
C VAL A 48 4.55 -1.77 9.71
N PHE A 49 4.00 -2.36 10.77
CA PHE A 49 4.41 -3.66 11.30
C PHE A 49 3.31 -4.69 11.07
N GLY A 50 3.59 -5.68 10.24
CA GLY A 50 2.61 -6.68 9.85
C GLY A 50 2.68 -7.98 10.65
N LEU A 51 1.72 -8.88 10.43
CA LEU A 51 1.75 -10.25 10.99
C LEU A 51 2.98 -11.05 10.54
N ASP A 52 3.47 -10.83 9.32
CA ASP A 52 4.70 -11.43 8.79
C ASP A 52 5.94 -11.05 9.61
N ASP A 53 5.99 -9.83 10.14
CA ASP A 53 7.10 -9.33 10.94
C ASP A 53 7.07 -9.91 12.36
N TRP A 54 5.88 -10.13 12.94
CA TRP A 54 5.75 -10.89 14.20
C TRP A 54 6.20 -12.35 14.03
N VAL A 55 5.78 -13.00 12.94
CA VAL A 55 6.11 -14.40 12.67
C VAL A 55 7.62 -14.59 12.45
N ILE A 56 8.30 -13.67 11.77
CA ILE A 56 9.76 -13.79 11.56
C ILE A 56 10.56 -13.51 12.82
N VAL A 57 10.13 -12.57 13.67
CA VAL A 57 10.75 -12.34 15.00
C VAL A 57 10.58 -13.58 15.87
N PHE A 58 9.39 -14.20 15.85
CA PHE A 58 9.17 -15.45 16.57
C PHE A 58 10.05 -16.60 16.05
N SER A 59 10.20 -16.73 14.72
CA SER A 59 11.13 -17.68 14.10
C SER A 59 12.58 -17.48 14.57
N LEU A 60 13.03 -16.23 14.70
CA LEU A 60 14.36 -15.89 15.22
C LEU A 60 14.53 -16.28 16.69
N VAL A 61 13.55 -16.00 17.55
CA VAL A 61 13.59 -16.39 18.97
C VAL A 61 13.71 -17.90 19.14
N LEU A 62 13.02 -18.68 18.30
CA LEU A 62 13.15 -20.13 18.26
C LEU A 62 14.54 -20.58 17.81
N LEU A 63 15.14 -19.90 16.83
CA LEU A 63 16.49 -20.21 16.36
C LEU A 63 17.57 -19.88 17.42
N ILE A 64 17.42 -18.77 18.14
CA ILE A 64 18.29 -18.40 19.27
C ILE A 64 18.18 -19.45 20.39
N SER A 65 16.95 -19.85 20.73
CA SER A 65 16.70 -20.90 21.72
C SER A 65 17.37 -22.22 21.32
N TYR A 66 17.25 -22.62 20.06
CA TYR A 66 17.95 -23.78 19.51
C TYR A 66 19.47 -23.66 19.68
N GLY A 67 20.05 -22.50 19.34
CA GLY A 67 21.49 -22.25 19.50
C GLY A 67 21.95 -22.36 20.95
N GLY A 68 21.19 -21.83 21.90
CA GLY A 68 21.48 -21.93 23.33
C GLY A 68 21.43 -23.37 23.86
N ILE A 69 20.43 -24.16 23.42
CA ILE A 69 20.31 -25.58 23.82
C ILE A 69 21.49 -26.40 23.26
N ILE A 70 21.87 -26.17 22.01
CA ILE A 70 23.03 -26.85 21.40
C ILE A 70 24.34 -26.44 22.06
N GLU A 71 24.51 -25.16 22.40
CA GLU A 71 25.68 -24.69 23.15
C GLU A 71 25.80 -25.39 24.51
N ALA A 72 24.68 -25.50 25.26
CA ALA A 72 24.65 -26.24 26.51
C ALA A 72 25.02 -27.73 26.30
N ALA A 73 24.53 -28.36 25.23
CA ALA A 73 24.87 -29.75 24.91
C ALA A 73 26.36 -29.91 24.55
N VAL A 74 26.97 -28.97 23.81
CA VAL A 74 28.40 -28.96 23.47
C VAL A 74 29.26 -28.82 24.74
N GLN A 75 28.85 -27.98 25.69
CA GLN A 75 29.55 -27.84 26.97
C GLN A 75 29.55 -29.15 27.78
N LEU A 76 28.48 -29.94 27.68
CA LEU A 76 28.38 -31.24 28.35
C LEU A 76 29.15 -32.36 27.63
N GLY A 77 29.53 -32.17 26.36
CA GLY A 77 30.32 -33.14 25.59
C GLY A 77 29.79 -33.49 24.19
N LEU A 78 28.75 -32.82 23.69
CA LEU A 78 28.24 -33.05 22.32
C LEU A 78 29.33 -32.77 21.27
N GLY A 79 29.47 -33.65 20.28
CA GLY A 79 30.52 -33.59 19.27
C GLY A 79 31.83 -34.27 19.68
N ARG A 80 31.91 -34.90 20.84
CA ARG A 80 32.94 -35.90 21.17
C ARG A 80 32.40 -37.31 20.93
N HIS A 81 33.30 -38.26 20.73
CA HIS A 81 32.94 -39.67 20.60
C HIS A 81 32.14 -40.16 21.81
N LEU A 82 31.08 -40.93 21.59
CA LEU A 82 30.22 -41.48 22.65
C LEU A 82 31.06 -42.24 23.70
N GLN A 83 32.08 -42.97 23.26
CA GLN A 83 32.98 -43.69 24.15
C GLN A 83 33.81 -42.76 25.05
N TRP A 84 34.21 -41.58 24.57
CA TRP A 84 34.86 -40.56 25.41
C TRP A 84 33.92 -40.06 26.51
N VAL A 85 32.66 -39.81 26.17
CA VAL A 85 31.65 -39.34 27.14
C VAL A 85 31.41 -40.39 28.21
N LEU A 86 31.25 -41.65 27.82
CA LEU A 86 31.04 -42.75 28.78
C LEU A 86 32.24 -43.01 29.70
N ILE A 87 33.47 -42.75 29.24
CA ILE A 87 34.68 -42.96 30.04
C ILE A 87 34.96 -41.77 30.96
N ASN A 88 34.89 -40.54 30.45
CA ASN A 88 35.34 -39.35 31.18
C ASN A 88 34.21 -38.67 31.96
N VAL A 89 32.98 -38.69 31.44
CA VAL A 89 31.84 -37.95 32.02
C VAL A 89 30.52 -38.72 31.83
N PRO A 90 30.38 -39.93 32.40
CA PRO A 90 29.23 -40.81 32.15
C PRO A 90 27.88 -40.19 32.56
N GLU A 91 27.88 -39.33 33.58
CA GLU A 91 26.70 -38.62 34.08
C GLU A 91 26.07 -37.69 33.02
N ASN A 92 26.86 -37.22 32.05
CA ASN A 92 26.42 -36.28 31.02
C ASN A 92 25.76 -36.95 29.81
N ALA A 93 25.85 -38.28 29.66
CA ALA A 93 25.34 -38.97 28.46
C ALA A 93 23.82 -38.78 28.27
N VAL A 94 23.04 -38.90 29.35
CA VAL A 94 21.58 -38.72 29.32
C VAL A 94 21.19 -37.24 29.12
N PRO A 95 21.78 -36.26 29.86
CA PRO A 95 21.56 -34.84 29.59
C PRO A 95 21.86 -34.41 28.14
N ILE A 96 22.96 -34.90 27.53
CA ILE A 96 23.30 -34.58 26.13
C ILE A 96 22.20 -35.07 25.18
N ALA A 97 21.75 -36.32 25.34
CA ALA A 97 20.69 -36.89 24.53
C ALA A 97 19.36 -36.14 24.71
N LEU A 98 19.02 -35.76 25.95
CA LEU A 98 17.82 -34.99 26.27
C LEU A 98 17.85 -33.59 25.62
N LEU A 99 18.95 -32.84 25.76
CA LEU A 99 19.09 -31.54 25.10
C LEU A 99 19.03 -31.67 23.58
N GLY A 100 19.62 -32.75 23.03
CA GLY A 100 19.48 -33.12 21.63
C GLY A 100 18.02 -33.26 21.20
N GLN A 101 17.19 -33.97 21.97
CA GLN A 101 15.76 -34.13 21.70
C GLN A 101 14.98 -32.81 21.85
N ILE A 102 15.22 -32.07 22.94
CA ILE A 102 14.56 -30.79 23.21
C ILE A 102 14.87 -29.78 22.11
N SER A 103 16.07 -29.80 21.53
CA SER A 103 16.45 -28.87 20.47
C SER A 103 15.66 -29.06 19.16
N GLN A 104 15.17 -30.27 18.86
CA GLN A 104 14.55 -30.59 17.57
C GLN A 104 13.25 -29.79 17.31
N PRO A 105 12.27 -29.70 18.23
CA PRO A 105 11.10 -28.85 18.05
C PRO A 105 11.42 -27.39 17.74
N PHE A 106 12.44 -26.81 18.39
CA PHE A 106 12.78 -25.40 18.16
C PHE A 106 13.30 -25.16 16.76
N VAL A 107 14.18 -26.03 16.25
CA VAL A 107 14.70 -25.91 14.88
C VAL A 107 13.62 -26.20 13.83
N ILE A 108 12.75 -27.19 14.07
CA ILE A 108 11.62 -27.52 13.18
C ILE A 108 10.61 -26.37 13.15
N MET A 109 10.26 -25.82 14.31
CA MET A 109 9.28 -24.72 14.42
C MET A 109 9.84 -23.40 13.86
N SER A 110 11.13 -23.14 14.04
CA SER A 110 11.80 -21.98 13.43
C SER A 110 11.70 -22.01 11.90
N CYS A 111 11.91 -23.19 11.30
CA CYS A 111 11.80 -23.44 9.86
C CYS A 111 10.41 -23.05 9.30
N VAL A 112 9.35 -23.64 9.88
CA VAL A 112 7.96 -23.40 9.45
C VAL A 112 7.53 -21.95 9.67
N MET A 113 7.94 -21.31 10.77
CA MET A 113 7.62 -19.90 11.00
C MET A 113 8.33 -19.00 9.97
N GLY A 114 9.60 -19.29 9.64
CA GLY A 114 10.34 -18.58 8.61
C GLY A 114 9.66 -18.66 7.23
N LYS A 115 9.25 -19.86 6.82
CA LYS A 115 8.49 -20.09 5.58
C LYS A 115 7.11 -19.42 5.61
N THR A 116 6.42 -19.44 6.75
CA THR A 116 5.11 -18.79 6.92
C THR A 116 5.21 -17.28 6.75
N SER A 117 6.22 -16.63 7.33
CA SER A 117 6.46 -15.19 7.14
C SER A 117 6.69 -14.85 5.66
N PHE A 118 7.47 -15.66 4.95
CA PHE A 118 7.70 -15.48 3.52
C PHE A 118 6.41 -15.67 2.70
N SER A 119 5.62 -16.71 2.96
CA SER A 119 4.33 -16.95 2.31
C SER A 119 3.35 -15.80 2.53
N ILE A 120 3.26 -15.23 3.74
CA ILE A 120 2.44 -14.04 4.01
C ILE A 120 2.95 -12.83 3.22
N THR A 121 4.27 -12.69 3.09
CA THR A 121 4.87 -11.64 2.27
C THR A 121 4.51 -11.80 0.79
N LEU A 122 4.48 -13.04 0.27
CA LEU A 122 4.06 -13.33 -1.10
C LEU A 122 2.57 -13.12 -1.33
N MET A 123 1.72 -13.47 -0.36
CA MET A 123 0.27 -13.21 -0.44
C MET A 123 -0.01 -11.71 -0.62
N ARG A 124 0.72 -10.82 0.06
CA ARG A 124 0.58 -9.37 -0.13
C ARG A 124 0.98 -8.88 -1.53
N LEU A 125 1.84 -9.62 -2.23
CA LEU A 125 2.29 -9.27 -3.58
C LEU A 125 1.42 -9.91 -4.67
N ALA A 126 0.74 -11.02 -4.35
CA ALA A 126 -0.14 -11.70 -5.28
C ALA A 126 -1.42 -10.91 -5.52
N THR A 127 -1.85 -10.81 -6.77
CA THR A 127 -3.14 -10.22 -7.14
C THR A 127 -4.17 -11.32 -7.45
N GLN A 128 -3.71 -12.51 -7.84
CA GLN A 128 -4.57 -13.64 -8.23
C GLN A 128 -5.15 -14.37 -7.01
N ARG A 129 -6.45 -14.65 -7.03
CA ARG A 129 -7.16 -15.36 -5.94
C ARG A 129 -6.73 -16.81 -5.78
N PHE A 130 -6.43 -17.51 -6.87
CA PHE A 130 -5.95 -18.90 -6.82
C PHE A 130 -4.62 -19.02 -6.05
N VAL A 131 -3.69 -18.08 -6.28
CA VAL A 131 -2.39 -18.05 -5.59
C VAL A 131 -2.55 -17.87 -4.08
N HIS A 132 -3.50 -17.06 -3.63
CA HIS A 132 -3.80 -16.91 -2.21
C HIS A 132 -4.31 -18.21 -1.58
N TRP A 133 -5.25 -18.88 -2.25
CA TRP A 133 -5.79 -20.16 -1.77
C TRP A 133 -4.70 -21.23 -1.70
N PHE A 134 -3.85 -21.32 -2.73
CA PHE A 134 -2.72 -22.24 -2.76
C PHE A 134 -1.68 -21.94 -1.67
N LEU A 135 -1.32 -20.67 -1.47
CA LEU A 135 -0.38 -20.28 -0.41
C LEU A 135 -0.92 -20.60 0.99
N TRP A 136 -2.21 -20.39 1.24
CA TRP A 136 -2.85 -20.80 2.49
C TRP A 136 -2.85 -22.31 2.69
N PHE A 137 -3.12 -23.09 1.63
CA PHE A 137 -3.00 -24.54 1.67
C PHE A 137 -1.59 -25.00 2.06
N VAL A 138 -0.56 -24.42 1.45
CA VAL A 138 0.85 -24.71 1.77
C VAL A 138 1.17 -24.35 3.22
N VAL A 139 0.77 -23.16 3.69
CA VAL A 139 1.02 -22.71 5.08
C VAL A 139 0.34 -23.63 6.09
N VAL A 140 -0.94 -23.93 5.91
CA VAL A 140 -1.72 -24.75 6.85
C VAL A 140 -1.19 -26.18 6.88
N SER A 141 -0.98 -26.80 5.71
CA SER A 141 -0.46 -28.17 5.66
C SER A 141 0.94 -28.28 6.25
N MET A 142 1.82 -27.31 6.01
CA MET A 142 3.15 -27.27 6.59
C MET A 142 3.12 -27.10 8.12
N ILE A 143 2.32 -26.18 8.66
CA ILE A 143 2.15 -25.97 10.10
C ILE A 143 1.66 -27.25 10.78
N ILE A 144 0.63 -27.90 10.23
CA ILE A 144 0.08 -29.14 10.80
C ILE A 144 1.15 -30.24 10.84
N LEU A 145 1.85 -30.47 9.72
CA LEU A 145 2.88 -31.51 9.64
C LEU A 145 4.06 -31.25 10.59
N HIS A 146 4.50 -29.99 10.72
CA HIS A 146 5.64 -29.62 11.57
C HIS A 146 5.29 -29.57 13.06
N ILE A 147 4.04 -29.26 13.42
CA ILE A 147 3.55 -29.42 14.78
C ILE A 147 3.50 -30.91 15.13
N LEU A 148 2.89 -31.74 14.26
CA LEU A 148 2.75 -33.17 14.49
C LEU A 148 4.10 -33.85 14.74
N ILE A 149 5.12 -33.52 13.94
CA ILE A 149 6.45 -34.12 14.11
C ILE A 149 7.15 -33.69 15.40
N SER A 150 6.97 -32.43 15.80
CA SER A 150 7.52 -31.91 17.05
C SER A 150 7.00 -32.70 18.26
N PHE A 151 5.76 -33.19 18.19
CA PHE A 151 5.20 -34.09 19.19
C PHE A 151 5.70 -35.53 19.04
N ILE A 152 5.70 -36.09 17.82
CA ILE A 152 6.11 -37.50 17.55
C ILE A 152 7.51 -37.80 18.08
N ILE A 153 8.44 -36.83 18.05
CA ILE A 153 9.80 -36.99 18.57
C ILE A 153 9.81 -37.47 20.04
N PHE A 154 8.85 -37.01 20.86
CA PHE A 154 8.74 -37.41 22.27
C PHE A 154 7.81 -38.60 22.49
N VAL A 155 6.73 -38.73 21.72
CA VAL A 155 5.65 -39.71 22.01
C VAL A 155 5.73 -41.02 21.20
N ARG A 156 6.83 -41.25 20.46
CA ARG A 156 7.05 -42.50 19.68
C ARG A 156 7.26 -43.78 20.51
N CYS A 157 7.42 -43.64 21.82
CA CYS A 157 7.58 -44.73 22.77
C CYS A 157 6.48 -44.62 23.85
N LYS A 158 6.06 -45.77 24.39
CA LYS A 158 5.05 -45.81 25.47
C LYS A 158 5.51 -45.08 26.73
N ASP A 159 6.79 -45.15 27.06
CA ASP A 159 7.44 -44.23 28.00
C ASP A 159 8.31 -43.24 27.20
N PRO A 160 7.99 -41.93 27.18
CA PRO A 160 8.77 -40.93 26.45
C PRO A 160 10.24 -40.88 26.85
N ARG A 161 10.58 -41.21 28.11
CA ARG A 161 11.94 -41.10 28.65
C ARG A 161 12.93 -42.03 27.98
N THR A 162 12.45 -43.14 27.42
CA THR A 162 13.25 -44.09 26.64
C THR A 162 13.92 -43.44 25.44
N THR A 163 13.35 -42.35 24.90
CA THR A 163 13.87 -41.68 23.70
C THR A 163 15.19 -40.93 23.93
N TRP A 164 15.54 -40.60 25.17
CA TRP A 164 16.82 -39.99 25.55
C TRP A 164 17.58 -40.76 26.64
N ASN A 165 16.93 -41.72 27.31
CA ASN A 165 17.56 -42.61 28.28
C ASN A 165 17.34 -44.08 27.89
N PRO A 166 18.30 -44.72 27.20
CA PRO A 166 18.17 -46.11 26.75
C PRO A 166 18.19 -47.14 27.88
N ALA A 167 18.48 -46.74 29.13
CA ALA A 167 18.40 -47.64 30.29
C ALA A 167 16.96 -48.02 30.65
N ILE A 168 15.98 -47.24 30.18
CA ILE A 168 14.55 -47.51 30.36
C ILE A 168 14.06 -48.31 29.16
N VAL A 169 13.61 -49.54 29.38
CA VAL A 169 13.10 -50.39 28.30
C VAL A 169 11.59 -50.17 28.16
N SER A 170 11.15 -49.71 26.99
CA SER A 170 9.73 -49.57 26.65
C SER A 170 9.46 -49.98 25.22
N GLU A 171 8.21 -50.36 24.93
CA GLU A 171 7.75 -50.58 23.56
C GLU A 171 7.75 -49.26 22.77
N CYS A 172 8.43 -49.25 21.63
CA CYS A 172 8.61 -48.10 20.75
C CYS A 172 8.25 -48.47 19.31
N TRP A 173 7.96 -47.47 18.48
CA TRP A 173 7.79 -47.67 17.04
C TRP A 173 9.03 -48.30 16.42
N SER A 174 8.83 -49.10 15.35
CA SER A 174 9.96 -49.66 14.62
C SER A 174 10.82 -48.55 14.01
N PRO A 175 12.15 -48.69 14.00
CA PRO A 175 13.06 -47.69 13.44
C PRO A 175 12.71 -47.29 12.00
N ASP A 176 12.27 -48.25 11.18
CA ASP A 176 11.86 -48.03 9.79
C ASP A 176 10.60 -47.15 9.68
N THR A 177 9.63 -47.32 10.58
CA THR A 177 8.41 -46.49 10.62
C THR A 177 8.76 -45.05 10.95
N TYR A 178 9.60 -44.85 11.97
CA TYR A 178 10.03 -43.52 12.38
C TYR A 178 10.87 -42.84 11.28
N LEU A 179 11.79 -43.56 10.65
CA LEU A 179 12.56 -43.06 9.53
C LEU A 179 11.68 -42.68 8.35
N GLY A 180 10.70 -43.51 7.97
CA GLY A 180 9.75 -43.21 6.90
C GLY A 180 8.97 -41.91 7.12
N VAL A 181 8.48 -41.68 8.35
CA VAL A 181 7.81 -40.43 8.72
C VAL A 181 8.75 -39.22 8.59
N MET A 182 9.97 -39.33 9.10
CA MET A 182 10.96 -38.25 9.02
C MET A 182 11.40 -37.95 7.58
N TYR A 183 11.51 -38.97 6.73
CA TYR A 183 11.77 -38.81 5.31
C TYR A 183 10.66 -38.07 4.58
N PHE A 184 9.40 -38.45 4.84
CA PHE A 184 8.25 -37.79 4.24
C PHE A 184 8.23 -36.29 4.58
N ILE A 185 8.44 -35.95 5.85
CA ILE A 185 8.42 -34.56 6.31
C ILE A 185 9.63 -33.79 5.77
N GLY A 186 10.81 -34.40 5.76
CA GLY A 186 12.01 -33.79 5.18
C GLY A 186 11.84 -33.51 3.69
N ALA A 187 11.29 -34.45 2.92
CA ALA A 187 10.98 -34.29 1.50
C ALA A 187 9.90 -33.22 1.27
N TYR A 188 8.85 -33.21 2.08
CA TYR A 188 7.82 -32.18 2.04
C TYR A 188 8.38 -30.79 2.35
N SER A 189 9.25 -30.66 3.36
CA SER A 189 9.93 -29.41 3.69
C SER A 189 10.78 -28.92 2.50
N ALA A 190 11.58 -29.79 1.90
CA ALA A 190 12.36 -29.43 0.71
C ALA A 190 11.47 -29.01 -0.47
N ALA A 191 10.35 -29.72 -0.70
CA ALA A 191 9.39 -29.37 -1.74
C ALA A 191 8.78 -27.99 -1.52
N THR A 192 8.42 -27.63 -0.28
CA THR A 192 7.88 -26.29 0.01
C THR A 192 8.91 -25.18 -0.21
N ASP A 193 10.21 -25.44 0.03
CA ASP A 193 11.26 -24.47 -0.30
C ASP A 193 11.33 -24.18 -1.79
N PHE A 194 11.29 -25.21 -2.64
CA PHE A 194 11.28 -25.02 -4.08
C PHE A 194 10.01 -24.34 -4.58
N VAL A 195 8.84 -24.75 -4.05
CA VAL A 195 7.55 -24.12 -4.41
C VAL A 195 7.56 -22.63 -4.08
N LEU A 196 7.96 -22.26 -2.85
CA LEU A 196 7.98 -20.86 -2.43
C LEU A 196 9.07 -20.06 -3.16
N ALA A 197 10.20 -20.66 -3.53
CA ALA A 197 11.24 -19.99 -4.32
C ALA A 197 10.81 -19.72 -5.77
N LEU A 198 10.07 -20.64 -6.41
CA LEU A 198 9.70 -20.54 -7.82
C LEU A 198 8.41 -19.73 -8.06
N LEU A 199 7.48 -19.71 -7.11
CA LEU A 199 6.18 -19.04 -7.25
C LEU A 199 6.27 -17.52 -7.52
N PRO A 200 7.19 -16.75 -6.90
CA PRO A 200 7.36 -15.33 -7.21
C PRO A 200 7.87 -15.11 -8.63
N TRP A 201 8.65 -16.05 -9.17
CA TRP A 201 9.24 -15.92 -10.50
C TRP A 201 8.18 -16.03 -11.60
N THR A 202 7.28 -17.01 -11.48
CA THR A 202 6.19 -17.18 -12.45
C THR A 202 5.24 -15.99 -12.43
N MET A 203 5.06 -15.34 -11.26
CA MET A 203 4.26 -14.11 -11.14
C MET A 203 4.94 -12.88 -11.74
N LEU A 204 6.27 -12.79 -11.65
CA LEU A 204 7.03 -11.59 -12.03
C LEU A 204 7.63 -11.66 -13.44
N TRP A 205 7.56 -12.82 -14.13
CA TRP A 205 8.14 -13.01 -15.46
C TRP A 205 7.58 -12.07 -16.52
N ASN A 206 6.31 -11.68 -16.40
CA ASN A 206 5.64 -10.78 -17.34
C ASN A 206 5.69 -9.30 -16.90
N LEU A 207 6.39 -8.98 -15.81
CA LEU A 207 6.54 -7.61 -15.30
C LEU A 207 7.86 -6.97 -15.74
N ASN A 208 7.76 -5.80 -16.38
CA ASN A 208 8.92 -5.04 -16.89
C ASN A 208 9.59 -4.23 -15.76
N MET A 209 10.26 -4.91 -14.82
CA MET A 209 10.91 -4.28 -13.66
C MET A 209 12.29 -3.69 -13.97
N LYS A 210 12.70 -2.66 -13.22
CA LYS A 210 14.05 -2.09 -13.30
C LYS A 210 15.10 -3.17 -12.95
N LYS A 211 16.24 -3.19 -13.66
CA LYS A 211 17.28 -4.24 -13.50
C LYS A 211 17.77 -4.42 -12.05
N LYS A 212 17.77 -3.35 -11.25
CA LYS A 212 18.15 -3.38 -9.81
C LYS A 212 17.11 -4.13 -8.95
N GLU A 213 15.84 -4.00 -9.24
CA GLU A 213 14.76 -4.70 -8.52
C GLU A 213 14.72 -6.18 -8.90
N LYS A 214 14.96 -6.48 -10.17
CA LYS A 214 15.09 -7.84 -10.69
C LYS A 214 16.25 -8.60 -10.01
N PHE A 215 17.36 -7.91 -9.72
CA PHE A 215 18.50 -8.49 -9.01
C PHE A 215 18.16 -8.89 -7.56
N GLY A 216 17.52 -8.00 -6.79
CA GLY A 216 17.13 -8.31 -5.40
C GLY A 216 16.14 -9.46 -5.29
N VAL A 217 15.18 -9.54 -6.22
CA VAL A 217 14.24 -10.67 -6.33
C VAL A 217 14.98 -11.96 -6.70
N ALA A 218 15.91 -11.91 -7.66
CA ALA A 218 16.70 -13.08 -8.05
C ALA A 218 17.54 -13.63 -6.89
N VAL A 219 18.19 -12.76 -6.10
CA VAL A 219 18.97 -13.16 -4.92
C VAL A 219 18.10 -13.86 -3.88
N ALA A 220 16.91 -13.33 -3.59
CA ALA A 220 15.99 -13.95 -2.64
C ALA A 220 15.53 -15.35 -3.11
N ILE A 221 15.28 -15.52 -4.41
CA ILE A 221 14.92 -16.80 -5.01
C ILE A 221 16.08 -17.80 -4.93
N SER A 222 17.30 -17.38 -5.26
CA SER A 222 18.49 -18.24 -5.20
C SER A 222 18.74 -18.78 -3.80
N LEU A 223 18.52 -17.98 -2.76
CA LEU A 223 18.65 -18.42 -1.36
C LEU A 223 17.57 -19.45 -0.97
N GLY A 224 16.35 -19.32 -1.48
CA GLY A 224 15.29 -20.31 -1.28
C GLY A 224 15.61 -21.67 -1.93
N ILE A 225 16.15 -21.66 -3.15
CA ILE A 225 16.62 -22.88 -3.84
C ILE A 225 17.78 -23.53 -3.06
N PHE A 226 18.69 -22.72 -2.52
CA PHE A 226 19.81 -23.23 -1.73
C PHE A 226 19.37 -23.84 -0.40
N ALA A 227 18.39 -23.22 0.28
CA ALA A 227 17.76 -23.80 1.47
C ALA A 227 17.10 -25.16 1.16
N GLY A 228 16.33 -25.26 0.07
CA GLY A 228 15.73 -26.52 -0.38
C GLY A 228 16.78 -27.60 -0.71
N SER A 229 17.91 -27.21 -1.30
CA SER A 229 19.02 -28.12 -1.59
C SER A 229 19.67 -28.67 -0.31
N ILE A 230 19.83 -27.82 0.71
CA ILE A 230 20.30 -28.25 2.04
C ILE A 230 19.30 -29.19 2.70
N ALA A 231 18.00 -28.93 2.59
CA ALA A 231 16.96 -29.81 3.11
C ALA A 231 17.06 -31.22 2.48
N VAL A 232 17.33 -31.31 1.18
CA VAL A 232 17.58 -32.60 0.50
C VAL A 232 18.83 -33.29 1.05
N ILE A 233 19.94 -32.57 1.23
CA ILE A 233 21.16 -33.13 1.81
C ILE A 233 20.89 -33.64 3.23
N LYS A 234 20.17 -32.88 4.05
CA LYS A 234 19.76 -33.26 5.41
C LYS A 234 18.97 -34.58 5.41
N CYS A 235 18.03 -34.76 4.48
CA CYS A 235 17.32 -36.03 4.30
C CYS A 235 18.27 -37.20 4.01
N THR A 236 19.29 -37.01 3.17
CA THR A 236 20.28 -38.09 2.90
C THR A 236 21.12 -38.43 4.14
N LYS A 237 21.49 -37.44 4.95
CA LYS A 237 22.30 -37.61 6.16
C LYS A 237 21.52 -38.21 7.33
N LEU A 238 20.19 -38.08 7.34
CA LEU A 238 19.33 -38.66 8.36
C LEU A 238 19.47 -40.19 8.42
N SER A 239 19.51 -40.88 7.27
CA SER A 239 19.73 -42.35 7.22
C SER A 239 21.06 -42.76 7.85
N ALA A 240 22.10 -42.01 7.49
CA ALA A 240 23.47 -42.30 7.90
C ALA A 240 23.59 -42.17 9.43
N ASN A 241 22.98 -41.14 10.01
CA ASN A 241 22.97 -40.95 11.46
C ASN A 241 22.11 -41.96 12.22
N ALA A 242 20.98 -42.38 11.65
CA ALA A 242 20.13 -43.37 12.31
C ALA A 242 20.79 -44.75 12.45
N LYS A 243 21.82 -45.03 11.64
CA LYS A 243 22.62 -46.27 11.69
C LYS A 243 24.00 -46.07 12.33
N SER A 244 24.30 -44.87 12.82
CA SER A 244 25.61 -44.57 13.41
C SER A 244 25.79 -45.29 14.75
N VAL A 245 26.99 -45.83 14.94
CA VAL A 245 27.45 -46.46 16.18
C VAL A 245 27.92 -45.38 17.19
N ASP A 246 28.22 -44.17 16.72
CA ASP A 246 28.65 -43.02 17.51
C ASP A 246 27.73 -41.80 17.32
N PRO A 247 26.52 -41.84 17.88
CA PRO A 247 25.51 -40.82 17.66
C PRO A 247 25.95 -39.44 18.16
N THR A 248 26.76 -39.34 19.21
CA THR A 248 27.18 -38.06 19.79
C THR A 248 28.17 -37.30 18.90
N TYR A 249 29.01 -38.04 18.14
CA TYR A 249 29.97 -37.45 17.20
C TYR A 249 29.38 -37.24 15.79
N ASP A 250 28.55 -38.17 15.31
CA ASP A 250 27.99 -38.12 13.95
C ASP A 250 26.76 -37.22 13.82
N VAL A 251 26.03 -36.97 14.91
CA VAL A 251 24.89 -36.02 14.93
C VAL A 251 25.30 -34.60 14.55
N ALA A 252 26.59 -34.25 14.75
CA ALA A 252 27.15 -32.95 14.41
C ALA A 252 26.78 -32.49 13.00
N GLY A 253 26.92 -33.35 11.99
CA GLY A 253 26.61 -33.01 10.60
C GLY A 253 25.14 -32.61 10.41
N LEU A 254 24.22 -33.33 11.04
CA LEU A 254 22.78 -33.07 10.92
C LEU A 254 22.39 -31.74 11.58
N LEU A 255 23.00 -31.42 12.71
CA LEU A 255 22.77 -30.15 13.44
C LEU A 255 23.28 -28.94 12.64
N LEU A 256 24.47 -29.07 12.04
CA LEU A 256 25.07 -28.02 11.21
C LEU A 256 24.16 -27.67 10.01
N TRP A 257 23.69 -28.69 9.28
CA TRP A 257 22.79 -28.47 8.14
C TRP A 257 21.44 -27.89 8.56
N ALA A 258 20.87 -28.33 9.69
CA ALA A 258 19.60 -27.81 10.19
C ALA A 258 19.68 -26.32 10.58
N GLY A 259 20.78 -25.90 11.22
CA GLY A 259 21.02 -24.48 11.53
C GLY A 259 21.19 -23.63 10.27
N ALA A 260 21.97 -24.11 9.29
CA ALA A 260 22.23 -23.41 8.04
C ALA A 260 20.96 -23.25 7.18
N GLU A 261 20.13 -24.28 7.08
CA GLU A 261 18.83 -24.24 6.39
C GLU A 261 17.93 -23.15 6.95
N ASN A 262 17.74 -23.12 8.27
CA ASN A 262 16.91 -22.12 8.92
C ASN A 262 17.46 -20.70 8.78
N ALA A 263 18.77 -20.54 8.87
CA ALA A 263 19.41 -19.25 8.65
C ALA A 263 19.08 -18.72 7.24
N LEU A 264 19.22 -19.57 6.21
CA LEU A 264 18.93 -19.20 4.83
C LEU A 264 17.46 -18.88 4.60
N ILE A 265 16.54 -19.65 5.19
CA ILE A 265 15.10 -19.38 5.12
C ILE A 265 14.78 -18.00 5.70
N ILE A 266 15.30 -17.68 6.89
CA ILE A 266 15.07 -16.38 7.54
C ILE A 266 15.69 -15.24 6.72
N ILE A 267 16.91 -15.42 6.23
CA ILE A 267 17.59 -14.42 5.39
C ILE A 267 16.79 -14.17 4.10
N ALA A 268 16.38 -15.22 3.39
CA ALA A 268 15.59 -15.12 2.17
C ALA A 268 14.25 -14.42 2.43
N ALA A 269 13.57 -14.77 3.52
CA ALA A 269 12.32 -14.14 3.92
C ALA A 269 12.49 -12.63 4.13
N CYS A 270 13.56 -12.20 4.78
CA CYS A 270 13.84 -10.80 5.06
C CYS A 270 14.28 -9.99 3.83
N LEU A 271 15.06 -10.59 2.92
CA LEU A 271 15.55 -9.90 1.71
C LEU A 271 14.42 -9.45 0.78
N SER A 272 13.32 -10.19 0.75
CA SER A 272 12.12 -9.80 -0.01
C SER A 272 11.54 -8.44 0.40
N CYS A 273 11.80 -8.00 1.64
CA CYS A 273 11.30 -6.77 2.24
C CYS A 273 12.33 -5.62 2.27
N LEU A 274 13.61 -5.90 2.06
CA LEU A 274 14.73 -4.93 2.13
C LEU A 274 14.91 -4.09 0.85
N ARG A 275 13.94 -4.15 -0.07
CA ARG A 275 13.87 -3.32 -1.30
C ARG A 275 14.28 -1.84 -1.12
N PRO A 276 13.85 -1.10 -0.08
CA PRO A 276 14.22 0.30 0.09
C PRO A 276 15.61 0.55 0.70
N MET A 277 16.30 -0.45 1.24
CA MET A 277 17.64 -0.28 1.84
C MET A 277 18.77 -0.62 0.87
N LEU A 278 18.55 -1.52 -0.10
CA LEU A 278 19.54 -1.78 -1.15
C LEU A 278 19.87 -0.54 -1.99
N SER A 279 18.93 0.40 -2.11
CA SER A 279 19.16 1.71 -2.74
C SER A 279 19.95 2.69 -1.88
N ALA A 280 20.06 2.46 -0.56
CA ALA A 280 20.80 3.33 0.37
C ALA A 280 22.24 2.86 0.63
N VAL A 281 22.51 1.55 0.54
CA VAL A 281 23.83 0.93 0.88
C VAL A 281 24.76 0.81 -0.33
N PHE A 282 24.24 0.73 -1.56
CA PHE A 282 25.04 0.74 -2.79
C PHE A 282 24.82 2.03 -3.59
N PRO A 283 25.38 3.18 -3.15
CA PRO A 283 25.44 4.36 -3.99
C PRO A 283 26.37 4.07 -5.16
N THR A 284 25.80 3.87 -6.35
CA THR A 284 26.58 3.67 -7.57
C THR A 284 27.14 5.03 -7.96
N THR A 285 28.46 5.16 -7.93
CA THR A 285 29.22 6.19 -8.66
C THR A 285 29.04 5.93 -10.16
N ASN A 286 27.88 6.31 -10.68
CA ASN A 286 27.72 6.68 -12.08
C ASN A 286 26.49 7.59 -12.22
N ARG A 287 26.80 8.78 -12.70
CA ARG A 287 25.92 9.91 -12.92
C ARG A 287 24.99 9.57 -14.10
N SER A 288 23.78 9.11 -13.81
CA SER A 288 22.67 9.09 -14.77
C SER A 288 21.35 9.16 -13.99
N ASN A 289 20.62 10.25 -14.25
CA ASN A 289 19.34 10.66 -13.68
C ASN A 289 18.33 9.51 -13.57
N GLU A 290 17.87 9.21 -12.34
CA GLU A 290 16.57 8.61 -12.05
C GLU A 290 16.35 8.62 -10.52
N ASP A 291 15.94 9.77 -9.99
CA ASP A 291 15.57 9.92 -8.58
C ASP A 291 14.12 9.45 -8.38
N SER A 292 13.97 8.22 -7.89
CA SER A 292 12.69 7.68 -7.41
C SER A 292 12.45 8.16 -5.97
N TYR A 293 11.37 8.92 -5.75
CA TYR A 293 11.05 9.62 -4.50
C TYR A 293 11.00 8.70 -3.26
N ALA A 294 11.89 8.96 -2.32
CA ALA A 294 11.69 8.64 -0.90
C ALA A 294 10.81 9.73 -0.29
N LEU A 295 9.65 9.35 0.26
CA LEU A 295 8.84 10.18 1.14
C LEU A 295 9.63 10.43 2.43
N LYS A 296 10.20 11.62 2.57
CA LYS A 296 10.74 12.15 3.82
C LYS A 296 9.70 13.07 4.46
N ASP A 297 9.50 12.85 5.76
CA ASP A 297 8.84 13.68 6.76
C ASP A 297 7.40 14.15 6.51
N MET A 298 6.45 13.39 7.09
CA MET A 298 5.45 14.02 7.95
C MET A 298 5.67 13.57 9.40
N SER A 299 5.87 14.56 10.26
CA SER A 299 5.93 14.42 11.71
C SER A 299 4.58 13.92 12.23
N ASN A 300 4.55 12.71 12.77
CA ASN A 300 3.40 12.24 13.54
C ASN A 300 3.78 12.31 15.02
N ASN A 301 3.45 13.43 15.66
CA ASN A 301 2.94 13.36 17.02
C ASN A 301 1.49 12.85 16.93
N ILE A 302 1.32 11.56 16.71
CA ILE A 302 0.06 10.86 16.99
C ILE A 302 0.44 9.66 17.83
N MET A 303 0.42 9.90 19.13
CA MET A 303 0.61 8.92 20.20
C MET A 303 -0.65 8.05 20.28
N PHE A 304 -0.58 6.80 19.84
CA PHE A 304 -1.60 5.81 20.17
C PHE A 304 -1.29 5.23 21.55
N ILE A 305 -2.09 5.61 22.55
CA ILE A 305 -2.08 5.06 23.91
C ILE A 305 -2.79 3.68 23.88
N PRO A 306 -2.27 2.63 24.55
CA PRO A 306 -2.92 1.32 24.56
C PRO A 306 -4.17 1.31 25.45
N LYS A 307 -5.16 0.52 25.04
CA LYS A 307 -6.40 0.21 25.77
C LYS A 307 -6.11 -0.18 27.24
N HIS A 308 -6.78 0.50 28.18
CA HIS A 308 -7.01 -0.01 29.53
C HIS A 308 -8.49 -0.31 29.77
N LYS A 309 -8.73 -1.44 30.44
CA LYS A 309 -10.03 -1.89 30.97
C LYS A 309 -10.50 -0.99 32.11
N ALA A 310 -11.82 -1.01 32.29
CA ALA A 310 -12.62 -0.56 33.43
C ALA A 310 -12.95 0.94 33.49
N GLY A 311 -14.26 1.18 33.37
CA GLY A 311 -15.04 2.15 34.13
C GLY A 311 -14.40 3.47 34.54
N GLN A 312 -15.05 4.53 34.05
CA GLN A 312 -15.46 5.69 34.83
C GLN A 312 -14.42 6.82 35.02
N TRP A 313 -14.93 8.04 34.76
CA TRP A 313 -14.53 9.37 35.25
C TRP A 313 -13.77 10.32 34.29
N SER A 314 -14.57 11.28 33.80
CA SER A 314 -14.46 12.73 34.02
C SER A 314 -13.10 13.43 33.88
N THR A 315 -13.13 14.40 32.98
CA THR A 315 -12.35 15.63 32.91
C THR A 315 -12.08 16.27 34.29
N ILE A 316 -10.81 16.48 34.63
CA ILE A 316 -10.37 17.56 35.51
C ILE A 316 -9.13 18.20 34.88
N ILE A 317 -9.33 19.28 34.14
CA ILE A 317 -8.34 20.35 34.08
C ILE A 317 -9.05 21.62 34.56
N LYS A 318 -8.59 22.10 35.71
CA LYS A 318 -8.91 23.42 36.25
C LYS A 318 -8.47 24.47 35.24
N SER A 319 -9.44 25.14 34.63
CA SER A 319 -9.27 26.47 34.07
C SER A 319 -9.96 27.43 35.03
N GLU A 320 -9.17 28.18 35.78
CA GLU A 320 -9.66 29.36 36.51
C GLU A 320 -10.17 30.37 35.48
N ALA A 321 -11.49 30.53 35.43
CA ALA A 321 -12.14 31.69 34.85
C ALA A 321 -13.09 32.26 35.90
N HIS A 322 -12.82 33.50 36.30
CA HIS A 322 -13.73 34.31 37.10
C HIS A 322 -15.04 34.57 36.30
N PRO A 323 -16.17 34.77 37.00
CA PRO A 323 -17.51 34.59 36.48
C PRO A 323 -18.09 35.89 35.89
N ASP A 324 -19.04 35.74 34.96
CA ASP A 324 -20.31 36.49 34.92
C ASP A 324 -21.21 35.81 33.87
N ASN A 325 -22.19 35.01 34.30
CA ASN A 325 -23.60 35.38 34.46
C ASN A 325 -24.29 35.82 33.15
N ASN A 326 -24.88 34.86 32.42
CA ASN A 326 -26.34 34.76 32.37
C ASN A 326 -26.81 33.45 31.73
N SER A 327 -27.84 32.91 32.37
CA SER A 327 -28.56 31.68 32.08
C SER A 327 -29.52 31.83 30.91
N ASP A 328 -29.71 30.73 30.18
CA ASP A 328 -30.99 30.03 30.01
C ASP A 328 -31.17 29.42 28.61
N ASN A 329 -31.01 28.10 28.57
CA ASN A 329 -31.99 27.12 28.07
C ASN A 329 -33.20 27.67 27.28
N GLN A 330 -33.35 27.26 26.01
CA GLN A 330 -34.32 26.22 25.59
C GLN A 330 -34.64 26.27 24.08
N SER A 331 -34.77 25.05 23.54
CA SER A 331 -35.80 24.61 22.58
C SER A 331 -35.69 24.96 21.09
N GLU A 332 -35.42 23.89 20.34
CA GLU A 332 -36.18 23.33 19.22
C GLU A 332 -36.66 24.20 18.04
N ARG A 333 -36.38 23.64 16.84
CA ARG A 333 -37.26 23.62 15.64
C ARG A 333 -37.86 24.96 15.22
N SER A 334 -37.35 25.53 14.13
CA SER A 334 -38.16 26.17 13.08
C SER A 334 -37.27 26.81 12.01
N ILE A 335 -36.77 26.06 11.02
CA ILE A 335 -36.46 26.66 9.70
C ILE A 335 -36.70 25.60 8.60
N LEU A 336 -37.97 25.39 8.26
CA LEU A 336 -38.38 25.08 6.90
C LEU A 336 -39.34 26.19 6.47
N ASN A 337 -39.12 26.66 5.24
CA ASN A 337 -39.87 27.66 4.49
C ASN A 337 -39.60 29.12 4.82
N VAL A 338 -38.82 29.78 3.96
CA VAL A 338 -39.17 31.13 3.50
C VAL A 338 -39.04 31.19 1.98
N HIS A 339 -40.16 31.57 1.36
CA HIS A 339 -40.35 31.90 -0.05
C HIS A 339 -39.41 33.02 -0.52
N CYS A 340 -38.99 32.92 -1.79
CA CYS A 340 -38.55 34.06 -2.57
C CYS A 340 -39.73 34.96 -2.94
N SER A 341 -39.54 36.27 -2.78
CA SER A 341 -40.16 37.29 -3.63
C SER A 341 -39.18 38.46 -3.85
N PRO A 342 -39.22 39.11 -5.03
CA PRO A 342 -38.18 40.03 -5.50
C PRO A 342 -38.51 41.46 -5.10
N PHE A 343 -37.49 42.30 -4.84
CA PHE A 343 -37.69 43.75 -4.78
C PHE A 343 -36.55 44.54 -5.39
N ASP A 344 -37.00 45.51 -6.18
CA ASP A 344 -36.33 46.51 -6.99
C ASP A 344 -35.36 47.42 -6.23
N GLY A 345 -34.48 48.05 -7.00
CA GLY A 345 -33.44 48.93 -6.51
C GLY A 345 -33.91 50.28 -5.98
N GLN A 346 -33.03 50.90 -5.19
CA GLN A 346 -32.87 52.35 -5.12
C GLN A 346 -31.52 52.73 -4.48
N ASN A 347 -30.90 53.74 -5.09
CA ASN A 347 -29.67 54.44 -4.70
C ASN A 347 -29.71 55.04 -3.29
N ILE A 348 -28.65 54.85 -2.49
CA ILE A 348 -28.12 55.79 -1.47
C ILE A 348 -26.64 55.37 -1.26
N GLY A 349 -25.56 56.11 -1.52
CA GLY A 349 -25.18 57.48 -1.15
C GLY A 349 -23.75 57.40 -0.59
N ALA A 350 -22.78 58.10 -1.19
CA ALA A 350 -21.38 58.13 -0.74
C ALA A 350 -21.11 59.29 0.23
N PRO A 351 -20.15 59.15 1.16
CA PRO A 351 -19.38 60.31 1.64
C PRO A 351 -17.85 59.97 1.81
N PRO A 352 -16.97 60.91 2.24
CA PRO A 352 -16.10 61.69 1.36
C PRO A 352 -14.60 61.35 1.54
N GLY A 353 -13.78 61.83 0.59
CA GLY A 353 -12.37 61.49 0.47
C GLY A 353 -11.42 62.09 1.53
N SER A 354 -10.29 61.40 1.70
CA SER A 354 -9.04 61.96 2.23
C SER A 354 -7.90 61.62 1.26
N SER A 355 -7.18 62.66 0.85
CA SER A 355 -6.01 62.57 -0.01
C SER A 355 -4.75 62.23 0.79
N SER A 356 -3.98 61.21 0.39
CA SER A 356 -2.51 61.27 0.31
C SER A 356 -1.91 59.92 -0.09
N GLY A 357 -0.92 59.96 -0.98
CA GLY A 357 0.03 58.87 -1.21
C GLY A 357 -0.31 57.93 -2.36
N SER A 358 0.19 58.26 -3.55
CA SER A 358 0.46 57.28 -4.60
C SER A 358 1.42 56.22 -4.05
N ARG A 359 0.88 55.14 -3.47
CA ARG A 359 1.52 53.83 -3.44
C ARG A 359 0.80 53.01 -4.48
N SER A 360 1.49 52.68 -5.57
CA SER A 360 1.07 51.66 -6.51
C SER A 360 0.79 50.37 -5.74
N VAL A 361 -0.48 50.12 -5.40
CA VAL A 361 -0.96 48.85 -4.86
C VAL A 361 -0.67 47.84 -5.95
N HIS A 362 0.37 47.02 -5.78
CA HIS A 362 0.58 45.86 -6.63
C HIS A 362 -0.65 44.96 -6.45
N ILE A 363 -1.61 45.05 -7.37
CA ILE A 363 -2.68 44.06 -7.50
C ILE A 363 -1.96 42.74 -7.71
N LYS A 364 -2.01 41.87 -6.70
CA LYS A 364 -1.36 40.56 -6.72
C LYS A 364 -1.97 39.77 -7.86
N LYS A 365 -1.21 39.57 -8.93
CA LYS A 365 -1.69 38.83 -10.12
C LYS A 365 -1.86 37.35 -9.76
N THR A 366 -3.06 36.83 -9.94
CA THR A 366 -3.39 35.41 -9.73
C THR A 366 -2.69 34.54 -10.77
N THR A 367 -1.97 33.52 -10.33
CA THR A 367 -1.21 32.58 -11.16
C THR A 367 -1.98 31.28 -11.32
N ALA A 368 -2.47 31.01 -12.53
CA ALA A 368 -3.26 29.83 -12.85
C ALA A 368 -2.47 28.86 -13.72
N ILE A 369 -2.34 27.61 -13.29
CA ILE A 369 -1.83 26.50 -14.11
C ILE A 369 -2.98 25.68 -14.69
N ILE A 370 -2.90 25.39 -15.99
CA ILE A 370 -3.92 24.63 -16.71
C ILE A 370 -3.25 23.38 -17.30
N ALA A 371 -3.52 22.22 -16.69
CA ALA A 371 -2.80 20.97 -16.95
C ALA A 371 -2.98 20.41 -18.39
N GLY A 372 -4.06 20.80 -19.07
CA GLY A 372 -4.44 20.30 -20.39
C GLY A 372 -4.84 21.42 -21.35
N SER A 373 -3.91 22.32 -21.66
CA SER A 373 -4.18 23.55 -22.43
C SER A 373 -4.23 23.36 -23.94
N SER A 374 -3.93 22.18 -24.49
CA SER A 374 -3.83 22.00 -25.94
C SER A 374 -5.17 22.05 -26.71
N ARG A 375 -6.28 21.63 -26.07
CA ARG A 375 -7.58 21.49 -26.72
C ARG A 375 -8.76 21.51 -25.74
N GLY A 376 -9.97 21.53 -26.28
CA GLY A 376 -11.22 21.40 -25.52
C GLY A 376 -11.37 22.47 -24.45
N VAL A 377 -11.90 22.07 -23.28
CA VAL A 377 -12.15 22.98 -22.15
C VAL A 377 -10.87 23.69 -21.68
N GLY A 378 -9.75 22.98 -21.60
CA GLY A 378 -8.49 23.56 -21.13
C GLY A 378 -7.93 24.63 -22.07
N ARG A 379 -8.09 24.45 -23.40
CA ARG A 379 -7.75 25.50 -24.37
C ARG A 379 -8.65 26.73 -24.22
N GLY A 380 -9.96 26.54 -24.09
CA GLY A 380 -10.89 27.65 -23.89
C GLY A 380 -10.56 28.46 -22.64
N PHE A 381 -10.21 27.77 -21.56
CA PHE A 381 -9.79 28.42 -20.31
C PHE A 381 -8.43 29.14 -20.45
N ALA A 382 -7.47 28.57 -21.17
CA ALA A 382 -6.18 29.23 -21.44
C ALA A 382 -6.34 30.50 -22.28
N GLU A 383 -7.17 30.47 -23.32
CA GLU A 383 -7.50 31.64 -24.14
C GLU A 383 -8.22 32.71 -23.31
N PHE A 384 -9.13 32.31 -22.42
CA PHE A 384 -9.85 33.21 -21.53
C PHE A 384 -8.91 33.91 -20.55
N ILE A 385 -8.10 33.17 -19.79
CA ILE A 385 -7.15 33.74 -18.83
C ILE A 385 -6.12 34.64 -19.51
N ASN A 386 -5.65 34.28 -20.71
CA ASN A 386 -4.72 35.11 -21.49
C ASN A 386 -5.29 36.47 -21.91
N LYS A 387 -6.63 36.64 -21.96
CA LYS A 387 -7.27 37.94 -22.22
C LYS A 387 -7.25 38.88 -21.00
N HIS A 388 -7.04 38.36 -19.79
CA HIS A 388 -7.04 39.15 -18.57
C HIS A 388 -5.62 39.45 -18.07
N GLU A 389 -5.18 40.70 -18.17
CA GLU A 389 -3.83 41.12 -17.78
C GLU A 389 -3.53 41.00 -16.27
N SER A 390 -4.58 40.88 -15.45
CA SER A 390 -4.52 40.63 -14.02
C SER A 390 -4.09 39.21 -13.66
N TYR A 391 -4.03 38.29 -14.64
CA TYR A 391 -3.65 36.90 -14.41
C TYR A 391 -2.30 36.56 -15.04
N ARG A 392 -1.65 35.58 -14.44
CA ARG A 392 -0.48 34.88 -15.00
C ARG A 392 -0.92 33.47 -15.37
N LEU A 393 -0.70 33.11 -16.61
CA LEU A 393 -1.09 31.85 -17.19
C LEU A 393 0.12 30.91 -17.25
N VAL A 394 0.00 29.72 -16.69
CA VAL A 394 0.88 28.59 -16.96
C VAL A 394 0.09 27.58 -17.80
N ALA A 395 0.32 27.62 -19.10
CA ALA A 395 -0.31 26.70 -20.04
C ALA A 395 0.52 25.42 -20.15
N ALA A 396 -0.06 24.28 -19.80
CA ALA A 396 0.63 23.00 -19.79
C ALA A 396 0.05 22.03 -20.83
N ALA A 397 0.93 21.31 -21.52
CA ALA A 397 0.58 20.24 -22.47
C ALA A 397 1.73 19.25 -22.59
N ARG A 398 1.49 18.07 -23.20
CA ARG A 398 2.54 17.08 -23.45
C ARG A 398 3.55 17.53 -24.53
N SER A 399 3.12 18.37 -25.46
CA SER A 399 3.98 19.01 -26.46
C SER A 399 3.82 20.53 -26.40
N LEU A 400 4.95 21.26 -26.45
CA LEU A 400 4.92 22.73 -26.48
C LEU A 400 4.33 23.27 -27.78
N SER A 401 4.49 22.56 -28.90
CA SER A 401 3.91 22.95 -30.19
C SER A 401 2.38 23.03 -30.15
N ASP A 402 1.75 22.25 -29.26
CA ASP A 402 0.29 22.28 -29.10
C ASP A 402 -0.19 23.58 -28.44
N LEU A 403 0.73 24.42 -27.94
CA LEU A 403 0.48 25.69 -27.28
C LEU A 403 0.87 26.89 -28.16
N ASP A 404 1.18 26.69 -29.44
CA ASP A 404 1.60 27.77 -30.36
C ASP A 404 0.50 28.80 -30.63
N TYR A 405 -0.76 28.44 -30.40
CA TYR A 405 -1.89 29.37 -30.47
C TYR A 405 -1.84 30.46 -29.39
N LEU A 406 -1.08 30.26 -28.29
CA LEU A 406 -0.89 31.25 -27.24
C LEU A 406 0.26 32.20 -27.61
N PRO A 407 0.09 33.53 -27.41
CA PRO A 407 1.16 34.49 -27.64
C PRO A 407 2.25 34.35 -26.57
N ASN A 408 3.49 34.70 -26.93
CA ASN A 408 4.59 34.82 -25.96
C ASN A 408 4.46 36.17 -25.25
N LYS A 409 4.05 36.17 -23.99
CA LYS A 409 3.90 37.37 -23.15
C LYS A 409 4.58 37.15 -21.79
N PRO A 410 4.99 38.22 -21.07
CA PRO A 410 5.60 38.10 -19.74
C PRO A 410 4.71 37.41 -18.69
N ASN A 411 3.38 37.40 -18.88
CA ASN A 411 2.42 36.75 -18.00
C ASN A 411 1.96 35.38 -18.53
N VAL A 412 2.59 34.82 -19.55
CA VAL A 412 2.28 33.48 -20.11
C VAL A 412 3.53 32.62 -20.09
N LEU A 413 3.47 31.50 -19.38
CA LEU A 413 4.49 30.46 -19.37
C LEU A 413 3.92 29.19 -20.02
N LYS A 414 4.65 28.62 -20.98
CA LYS A 414 4.31 27.34 -21.61
C LYS A 414 5.20 26.25 -21.02
N VAL A 415 4.62 25.16 -20.51
CA VAL A 415 5.37 24.07 -19.86
C VAL A 415 4.98 22.70 -20.42
N VAL A 416 5.94 21.78 -20.40
CA VAL A 416 5.68 20.36 -20.70
C VAL A 416 5.11 19.70 -19.45
N LEU A 417 3.92 19.11 -19.57
CA LEU A 417 3.28 18.35 -18.51
C LEU A 417 2.69 17.05 -19.06
N ASP A 418 3.19 15.94 -18.54
CA ASP A 418 2.60 14.61 -18.66
C ASP A 418 2.15 14.12 -17.27
N LEU A 419 0.84 13.99 -17.07
CA LEU A 419 0.26 13.53 -15.81
C LEU A 419 0.60 12.07 -15.48
N LEU A 420 1.11 11.30 -16.46
CA LEU A 420 1.61 9.95 -16.25
C LEU A 420 3.01 9.93 -15.62
N SER A 421 3.77 11.02 -15.70
CA SER A 421 5.11 11.13 -15.11
C SER A 421 5.10 12.03 -13.86
N PRO A 422 5.38 11.47 -12.67
CA PRO A 422 5.55 12.28 -11.45
C PRO A 422 6.64 13.35 -11.59
N GLU A 423 7.70 13.07 -12.33
CA GLU A 423 8.81 13.99 -12.59
C GLU A 423 8.35 15.15 -13.47
N SER A 424 7.54 14.88 -14.51
CA SER A 424 6.98 15.92 -15.37
C SER A 424 6.04 16.86 -14.59
N VAL A 425 5.22 16.32 -13.68
CA VAL A 425 4.36 17.13 -12.80
C VAL A 425 5.18 18.08 -11.93
N LYS A 426 6.25 17.56 -11.31
CA LYS A 426 7.13 18.36 -10.43
C LYS A 426 7.92 19.40 -11.20
N GLU A 427 8.45 19.04 -12.36
CA GLU A 427 9.20 19.98 -13.20
C GLU A 427 8.29 21.12 -13.71
N ALA A 428 7.09 20.81 -14.21
CA ALA A 428 6.14 21.81 -14.69
C ALA A 428 5.71 22.80 -13.60
N THR A 429 5.39 22.29 -12.41
CA THR A 429 4.98 23.12 -11.27
C THR A 429 6.15 23.89 -10.68
N ALA A 430 7.36 23.32 -10.63
CA ALA A 430 8.57 24.04 -10.24
C ALA A 430 8.90 25.18 -11.20
N GLN A 431 8.73 24.99 -12.51
CA GLN A 431 8.89 26.06 -13.51
C GLN A 431 7.88 27.19 -13.29
N ALA A 432 6.62 26.86 -12.96
CA ALA A 432 5.60 27.85 -12.62
C ALA A 432 5.98 28.67 -11.37
N VAL A 433 6.37 28.01 -10.28
CA VAL A 433 6.80 28.67 -9.05
C VAL A 433 8.07 29.49 -9.29
N LYS A 434 9.03 29.00 -10.08
CA LYS A 434 10.25 29.75 -10.43
C LYS A 434 9.94 31.03 -11.23
N ALA A 435 8.99 30.96 -12.16
CA ALA A 435 8.64 32.10 -13.01
C ALA A 435 7.80 33.15 -12.28
N PHE A 436 6.85 32.73 -11.44
CA PHE A 436 5.82 33.61 -10.88
C PHE A 436 5.80 33.69 -9.35
N GLY A 437 6.59 32.86 -8.66
CA GLY A 437 6.77 32.83 -7.21
C GLY A 437 5.70 32.06 -6.45
N ARG A 438 4.57 31.71 -7.08
CA ARG A 438 3.42 31.03 -6.46
C ARG A 438 2.55 30.36 -7.53
N ILE A 439 1.64 29.50 -7.07
CA ILE A 439 0.52 29.01 -7.88
C ILE A 439 -0.75 29.21 -7.04
N ASP A 440 -1.74 29.89 -7.61
CA ASP A 440 -2.99 30.23 -6.92
C ASP A 440 -4.11 29.27 -7.30
N VAL A 441 -4.14 28.89 -8.58
CA VAL A 441 -5.22 28.10 -9.15
C VAL A 441 -4.62 27.00 -10.01
N VAL A 442 -5.11 25.78 -9.82
CA VAL A 442 -4.81 24.64 -10.70
C VAL A 442 -6.12 24.18 -11.32
N LEU A 443 -6.22 24.31 -12.65
CA LEU A 443 -7.31 23.73 -13.42
C LEU A 443 -6.82 22.45 -14.10
N ASN A 444 -7.44 21.33 -13.78
CA ASN A 444 -7.15 20.06 -14.42
C ASN A 444 -8.37 19.55 -15.20
N PRO A 445 -8.42 19.83 -16.51
CA PRO A 445 -9.44 19.28 -17.40
C PRO A 445 -9.04 17.95 -18.04
N ALA A 446 -7.89 17.38 -17.67
CA ALA A 446 -7.34 16.22 -18.34
C ALA A 446 -8.15 14.96 -18.02
N GLY A 447 -8.36 14.15 -19.06
CA GLY A 447 -8.98 12.84 -18.94
C GLY A 447 -9.30 12.24 -20.29
N ASN A 448 -9.55 10.93 -20.28
CA ASN A 448 -10.03 10.15 -21.39
C ASN A 448 -11.16 9.20 -20.94
N SER A 449 -11.86 8.62 -21.90
CA SER A 449 -12.94 7.67 -21.61
C SER A 449 -12.90 6.49 -22.56
N ILE A 450 -13.26 5.32 -22.04
CA ILE A 450 -13.43 4.08 -22.76
C ILE A 450 -14.90 3.73 -22.71
N TYR A 451 -15.50 3.51 -23.88
CA TYR A 451 -16.85 2.98 -23.99
C TYR A 451 -16.85 1.64 -24.73
N GLY A 452 -17.07 0.56 -23.99
CA GLY A 452 -17.12 -0.81 -24.49
C GLY A 452 -17.65 -1.78 -23.45
N ASP A 453 -17.82 -3.05 -23.83
CA ASP A 453 -18.27 -4.05 -22.86
C ASP A 453 -17.19 -4.26 -21.78
N PHE A 454 -17.62 -4.41 -20.53
CA PHE A 454 -16.73 -4.53 -19.39
C PHE A 454 -15.71 -5.67 -19.58
N GLU A 455 -16.19 -6.86 -19.96
CA GLU A 455 -15.35 -8.04 -20.13
C GLU A 455 -14.55 -8.05 -21.45
N ALA A 456 -14.90 -7.19 -22.41
CA ALA A 456 -14.17 -7.05 -23.68
C ALA A 456 -13.01 -6.04 -23.58
N THR A 457 -13.07 -5.14 -22.60
CA THR A 457 -12.04 -4.12 -22.41
C THR A 457 -10.80 -4.75 -21.77
N SER A 458 -9.66 -4.71 -22.47
CA SER A 458 -8.41 -5.23 -21.93
C SER A 458 -7.98 -4.53 -20.63
N ASP A 459 -7.34 -5.27 -19.72
CA ASP A 459 -6.76 -4.74 -18.48
C ASP A 459 -5.88 -3.52 -18.73
N LYS A 460 -5.06 -3.55 -19.80
CA LYS A 460 -4.18 -2.44 -20.14
C LYS A 460 -4.96 -1.14 -20.37
N LEU A 461 -6.01 -1.18 -21.20
CA LEU A 461 -6.85 -0.02 -21.47
C LEU A 461 -7.53 0.49 -20.19
N ALA A 462 -8.06 -0.43 -19.38
CA ALA A 462 -8.67 -0.08 -18.10
C ALA A 462 -7.70 0.64 -17.15
N HIS A 463 -6.48 0.11 -17.00
CA HIS A 463 -5.42 0.70 -16.18
C HIS A 463 -4.95 2.05 -16.73
N ASP A 464 -4.68 2.15 -18.03
CA ASP A 464 -4.22 3.39 -18.67
C ASP A 464 -5.21 4.55 -18.43
N GLN A 465 -6.52 4.28 -18.49
CA GLN A 465 -7.53 5.29 -18.20
C GLN A 465 -7.53 5.71 -16.73
N PHE A 466 -7.38 4.77 -15.79
CA PHE A 466 -7.29 5.07 -14.37
C PHE A 466 -6.02 5.87 -14.03
N GLU A 467 -4.91 5.55 -14.70
CA GLU A 467 -3.65 6.27 -14.56
C GLU A 467 -3.77 7.74 -14.96
N VAL A 468 -4.52 8.06 -16.01
CA VAL A 468 -4.76 9.44 -16.42
C VAL A 468 -5.81 10.11 -15.53
N ASN A 469 -7.01 9.53 -15.44
CA ASN A 469 -8.18 10.18 -14.85
C ASN A 469 -8.10 10.31 -13.33
N PHE A 470 -7.44 9.35 -12.67
CA PHE A 470 -7.33 9.32 -11.21
C PHE A 470 -5.91 9.60 -10.76
N TRP A 471 -4.95 8.72 -11.05
CA TRP A 471 -3.59 8.86 -10.49
C TRP A 471 -2.87 10.10 -10.99
N GLY A 472 -3.05 10.49 -12.25
CA GLY A 472 -2.53 11.73 -12.82
C GLY A 472 -3.10 12.97 -12.11
N ALA A 473 -4.41 12.97 -11.85
CA ALA A 473 -5.05 14.03 -11.07
C ALA A 473 -4.56 14.08 -9.62
N VAL A 474 -4.39 12.92 -8.98
CA VAL A 474 -3.85 12.82 -7.61
C VAL A 474 -2.43 13.37 -7.53
N ARG A 475 -1.54 13.01 -8.47
CA ARG A 475 -0.15 13.51 -8.51
C ARG A 475 -0.11 15.04 -8.61
N LEU A 476 -0.93 15.61 -9.48
CA LEU A 476 -1.02 17.06 -9.63
C LEU A 476 -1.62 17.72 -8.39
N ALA A 477 -2.67 17.15 -7.80
CA ALA A 477 -3.28 17.67 -6.58
C ALA A 477 -2.31 17.66 -5.40
N GLN A 478 -1.56 16.57 -5.21
CA GLN A 478 -0.53 16.46 -4.17
C GLN A 478 0.52 17.56 -4.29
N GLU A 479 1.07 17.77 -5.49
CA GLU A 479 2.08 18.81 -5.72
C GLU A 479 1.47 20.21 -5.57
N SER A 480 0.23 20.41 -6.02
CA SER A 480 -0.48 21.68 -5.90
C SER A 480 -0.73 22.06 -4.43
N ILE A 481 -1.24 21.14 -3.62
CA ILE A 481 -1.49 21.37 -2.18
C ILE A 481 -0.18 21.62 -1.44
N ARG A 482 0.91 20.91 -1.79
CA ARG A 482 2.24 21.19 -1.26
C ARG A 482 2.65 22.64 -1.55
N ILE A 483 2.49 23.09 -2.80
CA ILE A 483 2.82 24.46 -3.22
C ILE A 483 1.95 25.50 -2.49
N PHE A 484 0.64 25.26 -2.37
CA PHE A 484 -0.27 26.14 -1.63
C PHE A 484 0.13 26.27 -0.16
N ARG A 485 0.55 25.17 0.46
CA ARG A 485 0.97 25.13 1.87
C ARG A 485 2.37 25.70 2.11
N GLU A 486 3.32 25.47 1.20
CA GLU A 486 4.74 25.76 1.45
C GLU A 486 5.25 26.95 0.65
N ASP A 487 4.97 26.99 -0.65
CA ASP A 487 5.55 27.99 -1.54
C ASP A 487 4.77 29.31 -1.51
N ASN A 488 3.44 29.26 -1.41
CA ASN A 488 2.62 30.47 -1.32
C ASN A 488 2.88 31.27 -0.04
N THR A 489 3.27 30.60 1.07
CA THR A 489 3.62 31.27 2.34
C THR A 489 4.74 32.30 2.20
N LYS A 490 5.67 32.08 1.25
CA LYS A 490 6.78 33.01 0.96
C LYS A 490 6.28 34.38 0.51
N THR A 491 5.03 34.46 0.08
CA THR A 491 4.34 35.69 -0.33
C THR A 491 3.29 36.15 0.68
N GLY A 492 3.29 35.58 1.88
CA GLY A 492 2.53 36.03 3.06
C GLY A 492 1.17 35.37 3.29
N GLN A 493 0.76 34.37 2.49
CA GLN A 493 -0.55 33.71 2.61
C GLN A 493 -0.45 32.21 2.29
N ILE A 494 -1.17 31.38 3.05
CA ILE A 494 -1.53 30.01 2.65
C ILE A 494 -2.91 30.14 2.00
N ASP A 495 -2.99 29.80 0.72
CA ASP A 495 -4.22 29.84 -0.08
C ASP A 495 -4.02 29.08 -1.39
N GLY A 496 -5.11 28.56 -1.96
CA GLY A 496 -5.09 28.01 -3.30
C GLY A 496 -6.37 27.26 -3.66
N VAL A 497 -6.63 27.15 -4.97
CA VAL A 497 -7.80 26.42 -5.49
C VAL A 497 -7.33 25.35 -6.46
N TYR A 498 -7.61 24.09 -6.15
CA TYR A 498 -7.46 23.00 -7.10
C TYR A 498 -8.83 22.61 -7.64
N CYS A 499 -9.03 22.85 -8.94
CA CYS A 499 -10.27 22.60 -9.67
C CYS A 499 -10.07 21.45 -10.65
N LEU A 500 -10.70 20.30 -10.41
CA LEU A 500 -10.80 19.24 -11.42
C LEU A 500 -12.07 19.45 -12.26
N VAL A 501 -11.93 19.43 -13.58
CA VAL A 501 -13.09 19.21 -14.46
C VAL A 501 -13.32 17.70 -14.55
N SER A 502 -14.26 17.21 -13.76
CA SER A 502 -14.69 15.81 -13.73
C SER A 502 -15.77 15.60 -14.79
N SER A 503 -16.91 15.04 -14.39
CA SER A 503 -18.11 14.85 -15.19
C SER A 503 -19.26 14.46 -14.27
N VAL A 504 -20.51 14.61 -14.71
CA VAL A 504 -21.69 13.95 -14.12
C VAL A 504 -21.46 12.45 -13.82
N SER A 505 -20.52 11.86 -14.57
CA SER A 505 -20.00 10.49 -14.43
C SER A 505 -19.35 10.18 -13.08
N GLY A 506 -19.07 11.17 -12.23
CA GLY A 506 -18.63 10.97 -10.84
C GLY A 506 -19.77 10.62 -9.87
N ARG A 507 -21.02 10.79 -10.29
CA ARG A 507 -22.24 10.55 -9.49
C ARG A 507 -23.21 9.57 -10.13
N VAL A 508 -23.15 9.43 -11.45
CA VAL A 508 -24.05 8.59 -12.25
C VAL A 508 -23.22 7.72 -13.20
N ALA A 509 -23.60 6.45 -13.34
CA ALA A 509 -22.96 5.52 -14.25
C ALA A 509 -23.93 4.99 -15.31
N PHE A 510 -23.43 4.78 -16.52
CA PHE A 510 -24.19 4.26 -17.66
C PHE A 510 -23.57 2.97 -18.22
N PRO A 511 -24.33 2.14 -18.96
CA PRO A 511 -23.80 0.96 -19.62
C PRO A 511 -22.61 1.27 -20.54
N GLY A 512 -21.66 0.35 -20.62
CA GLY A 512 -20.51 0.47 -21.52
C GLY A 512 -19.37 1.36 -21.02
N GLY A 513 -19.50 2.11 -19.92
CA GLY A 513 -18.42 2.99 -19.44
C GLY A 513 -17.86 2.58 -18.07
N ALA A 514 -17.95 1.30 -17.69
CA ALA A 514 -17.66 0.83 -16.33
C ALA A 514 -16.37 1.41 -15.73
N TYR A 515 -15.25 1.32 -16.47
CA TYR A 515 -13.96 1.87 -16.03
C TYR A 515 -13.94 3.40 -15.96
N TYR A 516 -14.64 4.08 -16.90
CA TYR A 516 -14.65 5.55 -16.96
C TYR A 516 -15.41 6.13 -15.77
N PHE A 517 -16.63 5.64 -15.54
CA PHE A 517 -17.44 6.02 -14.39
C PHE A 517 -16.68 5.69 -13.09
N ALA A 518 -16.12 4.48 -12.96
CA ALA A 518 -15.33 4.11 -11.78
C ALA A 518 -14.16 5.10 -11.51
N SER A 519 -13.44 5.55 -12.54
CA SER A 519 -12.35 6.51 -12.38
C SER A 519 -12.81 7.89 -11.89
N ARG A 520 -14.02 8.34 -12.27
CA ARG A 520 -14.60 9.61 -11.83
C ARG A 520 -15.20 9.50 -10.43
N PHE A 521 -15.86 8.39 -10.10
CA PHE A 521 -16.31 8.09 -8.73
C PHE A 521 -15.14 8.00 -7.74
N ALA A 522 -14.02 7.40 -8.15
CA ALA A 522 -12.82 7.32 -7.32
C ALA A 522 -12.29 8.71 -6.96
N TRP A 523 -12.33 9.66 -7.91
CA TRP A 523 -11.99 11.05 -7.64
C TRP A 523 -12.96 11.72 -6.65
N GLU A 524 -14.27 11.52 -6.80
CA GLU A 524 -15.25 12.11 -5.87
C GLU A 524 -15.03 11.65 -4.42
N GLY A 525 -14.84 10.34 -4.21
CA GLY A 525 -14.53 9.82 -2.87
C GLY A 525 -13.18 10.31 -2.34
N PHE A 526 -12.18 10.43 -3.20
CA PHE A 526 -10.86 10.98 -2.86
C PHE A 526 -10.96 12.45 -2.41
N VAL A 527 -11.66 13.30 -3.16
CA VAL A 527 -11.83 14.72 -2.82
C VAL A 527 -12.70 14.91 -1.60
N GLU A 528 -13.75 14.10 -1.43
CA GLU A 528 -14.59 14.17 -0.23
C GLU A 528 -13.78 13.90 1.03
N SER A 529 -12.96 12.84 1.04
CA SER A 529 -12.05 12.57 2.15
C SER A 529 -11.03 13.68 2.33
N LEU A 530 -10.30 14.03 1.27
CA LEU A 530 -9.18 14.97 1.32
C LEU A 530 -9.62 16.37 1.75
N SER A 531 -10.80 16.82 1.32
CA SER A 531 -11.35 18.13 1.71
C SER A 531 -11.56 18.26 3.22
N LYS A 532 -11.82 17.15 3.92
CA LYS A 532 -11.99 17.09 5.38
C LYS A 532 -10.66 17.00 6.12
N GLU A 533 -9.57 16.66 5.43
CA GLU A 533 -8.21 16.65 5.98
C GLU A 533 -7.57 18.05 6.00
N LEU A 534 -8.02 18.95 5.13
CA LEU A 534 -7.46 20.30 4.99
C LEU A 534 -8.02 21.25 6.06
N PRO A 535 -7.15 21.86 6.91
CA PRO A 535 -7.60 22.83 7.88
C PRO A 535 -8.22 24.07 7.22
N PRO A 536 -9.40 24.55 7.67
CA PRO A 536 -10.06 25.72 7.10
C PRO A 536 -9.18 26.98 7.07
N GLU A 537 -8.28 27.15 8.04
CA GLU A 537 -7.35 28.27 8.13
C GLU A 537 -6.30 28.31 7.02
N TRP A 538 -6.09 27.20 6.30
CA TRP A 538 -5.21 27.18 5.12
C TRP A 538 -5.86 27.83 3.90
N ASN A 539 -7.19 28.07 3.91
CA ASN A 539 -7.91 28.61 2.76
C ASN A 539 -7.57 27.89 1.43
N ILE A 540 -7.35 26.57 1.52
CA ILE A 540 -7.10 25.70 0.37
C ILE A 540 -8.42 25.02 0.01
N HIS A 541 -8.84 25.19 -1.24
CA HIS A 541 -10.11 24.67 -1.75
C HIS A 541 -9.85 23.57 -2.77
N LEU A 542 -10.49 22.43 -2.57
CA LEU A 542 -10.60 21.36 -3.56
C LEU A 542 -12.02 21.40 -4.12
N THR A 543 -12.14 21.67 -5.41
CA THR A 543 -13.43 21.75 -6.08
C THR A 543 -13.44 20.87 -7.32
N THR A 544 -14.56 20.20 -7.52
CA THR A 544 -14.85 19.44 -8.71
C THR A 544 -15.98 20.11 -9.48
N VAL A 545 -15.75 20.37 -10.76
CA VAL A 545 -16.79 20.82 -11.69
C VAL A 545 -17.26 19.61 -12.50
N GLU A 546 -18.56 19.34 -12.47
CA GLU A 546 -19.18 18.15 -13.04
C GLU A 546 -20.06 18.54 -14.25
N PRO A 547 -19.48 18.79 -15.43
CA PRO A 547 -20.28 18.97 -16.63
C PRO A 547 -20.84 17.62 -17.11
N ALA A 548 -21.94 17.66 -17.82
CA ALA A 548 -22.39 16.54 -18.65
C ALA A 548 -21.66 16.60 -20.01
N ALA A 549 -22.30 17.05 -21.07
CA ALA A 549 -21.68 17.07 -22.39
C ALA A 549 -21.32 18.49 -22.86
N VAL A 550 -20.03 18.68 -23.19
CA VAL A 550 -19.47 19.96 -23.65
C VAL A 550 -19.01 19.82 -25.11
N LYS A 551 -19.38 20.79 -25.95
CA LYS A 551 -19.07 20.80 -27.38
C LYS A 551 -17.57 20.97 -27.63
N THR A 552 -16.87 19.84 -27.72
CA THR A 552 -15.42 19.79 -27.94
C THR A 552 -15.05 18.60 -28.82
N ASP A 553 -13.79 18.56 -29.28
CA ASP A 553 -13.21 17.39 -29.96
C ASP A 553 -13.02 16.16 -29.04
N TYR A 554 -13.45 16.22 -27.77
CA TYR A 554 -13.25 15.15 -26.78
C TYR A 554 -13.74 13.80 -27.29
N LEU A 555 -14.97 13.74 -27.82
CA LEU A 555 -15.59 12.50 -28.28
C LEU A 555 -14.85 11.86 -29.47
N LYS A 556 -14.10 12.65 -30.24
CA LYS A 556 -13.29 12.19 -31.37
C LYS A 556 -11.87 11.82 -30.99
N LYS A 557 -11.27 12.51 -30.01
CA LYS A 557 -9.82 12.44 -29.75
C LYS A 557 -9.44 11.94 -28.36
N SER A 558 -10.39 11.79 -27.45
CA SER A 558 -10.19 11.35 -26.06
C SER A 558 -11.04 10.14 -25.68
N VAL A 559 -11.77 9.57 -26.65
CA VAL A 559 -12.59 8.37 -26.43
C VAL A 559 -11.99 7.18 -27.16
N VAL A 560 -11.90 6.05 -26.47
CA VAL A 560 -11.50 4.77 -27.04
C VAL A 560 -12.70 3.84 -27.05
N TYR A 561 -12.96 3.23 -28.21
CA TYR A 561 -14.01 2.24 -28.40
C TYR A 561 -13.35 0.89 -28.70
N PRO A 562 -13.20 -0.01 -27.71
CA PRO A 562 -12.64 -1.34 -27.94
C PRO A 562 -13.60 -2.19 -28.78
N GLU A 563 -13.08 -3.30 -29.30
CA GLU A 563 -13.89 -4.30 -29.99
C GLU A 563 -15.00 -4.81 -29.06
N ARG A 564 -16.21 -4.93 -29.60
CA ARG A 564 -17.39 -5.39 -28.84
C ARG A 564 -17.37 -6.90 -28.74
N HIS A 565 -17.79 -7.43 -27.60
CA HIS A 565 -17.87 -8.88 -27.46
C HIS A 565 -19.14 -9.40 -28.16
N PRO A 566 -19.08 -10.50 -28.94
CA PRO A 566 -20.21 -10.97 -29.75
C PRO A 566 -21.52 -11.17 -28.97
N ALA A 567 -21.43 -11.55 -27.69
CA ALA A 567 -22.60 -11.71 -26.82
C ALA A 567 -23.40 -10.39 -26.58
N TYR A 568 -22.81 -9.22 -26.83
CA TYR A 568 -23.45 -7.91 -26.65
C TYR A 568 -23.79 -7.20 -27.97
N GLU A 569 -23.61 -7.86 -29.12
CA GLU A 569 -23.87 -7.28 -30.44
C GLU A 569 -25.35 -7.00 -30.71
N ASN A 570 -26.27 -7.63 -29.95
CA ASN A 570 -27.70 -7.36 -30.05
C ASN A 570 -27.99 -5.85 -29.90
N SER A 571 -28.81 -5.29 -30.79
CA SER A 571 -29.23 -3.89 -30.77
C SER A 571 -29.85 -3.46 -29.43
N ASN A 572 -30.47 -4.40 -28.71
CA ASN A 572 -31.12 -4.13 -27.42
C ASN A 572 -30.15 -4.19 -26.22
N SER A 573 -28.86 -4.45 -26.42
CA SER A 573 -27.89 -4.45 -25.32
C SER A 573 -27.79 -3.05 -24.69
N GLY A 574 -27.62 -3.00 -23.37
CA GLY A 574 -27.54 -1.72 -22.65
C GLY A 574 -26.45 -0.80 -23.21
N THR A 575 -25.29 -1.37 -23.55
CA THR A 575 -24.18 -0.63 -24.17
C THR A 575 -24.56 -0.07 -25.54
N ASN A 576 -25.24 -0.83 -26.40
CA ASN A 576 -25.67 -0.35 -27.72
C ASN A 576 -26.72 0.77 -27.61
N ASN A 577 -27.70 0.61 -26.73
CA ASN A 577 -28.69 1.64 -26.45
C ASN A 577 -28.04 2.93 -25.93
N TRP A 578 -27.06 2.80 -25.03
CA TRP A 578 -26.31 3.94 -24.52
C TRP A 578 -25.48 4.63 -25.60
N LEU A 579 -24.71 3.86 -26.39
CA LEU A 579 -23.90 4.40 -27.48
C LEU A 579 -24.75 5.06 -28.57
N ALA A 580 -25.91 4.48 -28.91
CA ALA A 580 -26.86 5.07 -29.83
C ALA A 580 -27.45 6.38 -29.29
N THR A 581 -27.74 6.43 -28.00
CA THR A 581 -28.19 7.65 -27.31
C THR A 581 -27.10 8.72 -27.35
N LEU A 582 -25.87 8.37 -26.95
CA LEU A 582 -24.71 9.26 -27.02
C LEU A 582 -24.48 9.77 -28.45
N GLY A 583 -24.58 8.89 -29.45
CA GLY A 583 -24.49 9.23 -30.87
C GLY A 583 -25.55 10.22 -31.34
N LYS A 584 -26.80 10.08 -30.88
CA LYS A 584 -27.88 11.05 -31.14
C LYS A 584 -27.53 12.42 -30.56
N TYR A 585 -27.08 12.48 -29.31
CA TYR A 585 -26.67 13.74 -28.67
C TYR A 585 -25.47 14.40 -29.38
N ILE A 586 -24.51 13.62 -29.87
CA ILE A 586 -23.40 14.14 -30.70
C ILE A 586 -23.91 14.78 -31.99
N ASN A 587 -24.88 14.13 -32.65
CA ASN A 587 -25.39 14.55 -33.94
C ASN A 587 -26.40 15.72 -33.84
N LEU A 588 -27.04 15.92 -32.69
CA LEU A 588 -28.00 17.01 -32.45
C LEU A 588 -27.33 18.38 -32.25
N ALA A 589 -26.00 18.46 -32.11
CA ALA A 589 -25.26 19.70 -31.85
C ALA A 589 -25.67 20.48 -30.58
N GLU A 590 -26.50 19.90 -29.71
CA GLU A 590 -27.05 20.47 -28.47
C GLU A 590 -26.10 20.33 -27.26
N PHE A 591 -24.80 20.15 -27.47
CA PHE A 591 -23.85 20.22 -26.36
C PHE A 591 -23.60 21.67 -25.96
N SER A 592 -23.53 21.90 -24.65
CA SER A 592 -23.19 23.20 -24.10
C SER A 592 -21.84 23.65 -24.67
N PRO A 593 -21.73 24.88 -25.18
CA PRO A 593 -20.45 25.41 -25.63
C PRO A 593 -19.49 25.52 -24.42
N PRO A 594 -18.17 25.55 -24.61
CA PRO A 594 -17.21 25.58 -23.51
C PRO A 594 -17.21 26.90 -22.72
N GLU A 595 -17.72 27.99 -23.27
CA GLU A 595 -17.67 29.34 -22.69
C GLU A 595 -18.43 29.45 -21.36
N PRO A 596 -19.70 29.00 -21.21
CA PRO A 596 -20.37 28.97 -19.91
C PRO A 596 -19.62 28.17 -18.84
N LEU A 597 -18.99 27.06 -19.22
CA LEU A 597 -18.18 26.27 -18.29
C LEU A 597 -16.95 27.04 -17.83
N VAL A 598 -16.30 27.77 -18.75
CA VAL A 598 -15.16 28.65 -18.43
C VAL A 598 -15.58 29.79 -17.50
N GLU A 599 -16.74 30.39 -17.71
CA GLU A 599 -17.28 31.45 -16.84
C GLU A 599 -17.54 30.95 -15.41
N VAL A 600 -18.15 29.79 -15.27
CA VAL A 600 -18.40 29.17 -13.96
C VAL A 600 -17.09 28.83 -13.24
N VAL A 601 -16.11 28.26 -13.94
CA VAL A 601 -14.76 28.01 -13.38
C VAL A 601 -14.08 29.33 -13.01
N TYR A 602 -14.33 30.40 -13.76
CA TYR A 602 -13.78 31.71 -13.46
C TYR A 602 -14.40 32.35 -12.20
N GLU A 603 -15.69 32.12 -11.93
CA GLU A 603 -16.32 32.52 -10.67
C GLU A 603 -15.69 31.80 -9.46
N ILE A 604 -15.48 30.49 -9.58
CA ILE A 604 -14.73 29.70 -8.57
C ILE A 604 -13.38 30.35 -8.25
N ILE A 605 -12.65 30.80 -9.27
CA ILE A 605 -11.34 31.45 -9.11
C ILE A 605 -11.43 32.80 -8.39
N LYS A 606 -12.54 33.52 -8.53
CA LYS A 606 -12.78 34.77 -7.81
C LYS A 606 -13.18 34.57 -6.35
N GLY A 607 -13.34 33.32 -5.90
CA GLY A 607 -13.62 33.00 -4.50
C GLY A 607 -15.04 32.52 -4.22
N GLY A 608 -15.87 32.30 -5.25
CA GLY A 608 -17.23 31.83 -5.02
C GLY A 608 -18.13 31.83 -6.26
N VAL A 609 -19.22 31.07 -6.19
CA VAL A 609 -20.21 30.92 -7.26
C VAL A 609 -21.57 31.33 -6.73
N ALA A 610 -22.31 32.17 -7.47
CA ALA A 610 -23.68 32.59 -7.12
C ALA A 610 -23.84 33.13 -5.68
N GLY A 611 -22.85 33.87 -5.15
CA GLY A 611 -22.89 34.44 -3.79
C GLY A 611 -22.56 33.46 -2.66
N HIS A 612 -22.24 32.20 -2.98
CA HIS A 612 -21.72 31.22 -2.04
C HIS A 612 -20.20 31.12 -2.16
N GLY A 613 -19.54 30.63 -1.09
CA GLY A 613 -18.12 30.26 -1.15
C GLY A 613 -17.85 29.15 -2.17
N ILE A 614 -16.59 28.80 -2.38
CA ILE A 614 -16.20 27.77 -3.35
C ILE A 614 -16.81 26.41 -2.94
N PRO A 615 -17.74 25.84 -3.73
CA PRO A 615 -18.34 24.55 -3.40
C PRO A 615 -17.33 23.43 -3.66
N ARG A 616 -17.37 22.36 -2.86
CA ARG A 616 -16.59 21.13 -3.13
C ARG A 616 -16.96 20.51 -4.48
N CYS A 617 -18.23 20.60 -4.85
CA CYS A 617 -18.77 19.95 -6.03
C CYS A 617 -19.78 20.86 -6.71
N LEU A 618 -19.65 21.07 -8.02
CA LEU A 618 -20.52 21.94 -8.80
C LEU A 618 -21.03 21.21 -10.05
N PRO A 619 -22.30 20.77 -10.06
CA PRO A 619 -22.98 20.35 -11.27
C PRO A 619 -23.03 21.50 -12.28
N ALA A 620 -22.35 21.34 -13.40
CA ALA A 620 -22.23 22.38 -14.42
C ALA A 620 -23.17 22.08 -15.59
N GLY A 621 -24.38 22.64 -15.53
CA GLY A 621 -25.41 22.53 -16.56
C GLY A 621 -26.70 21.89 -16.05
N PRO A 622 -27.85 22.20 -16.67
CA PRO A 622 -29.16 21.70 -16.25
C PRO A 622 -29.29 20.17 -16.41
N ASP A 623 -28.61 19.62 -17.42
CA ASP A 623 -28.51 18.19 -17.68
C ASP A 623 -27.71 17.46 -16.60
N SER A 624 -26.56 18.00 -16.21
CA SER A 624 -25.77 17.47 -15.09
C SER A 624 -26.56 17.51 -13.79
N TRP A 625 -27.16 18.66 -13.45
CA TRP A 625 -27.99 18.81 -12.26
C TRP A 625 -29.11 17.79 -12.20
N THR A 626 -29.92 17.71 -13.26
CA THR A 626 -31.11 16.84 -13.32
C THR A 626 -30.73 15.36 -13.22
N LEU A 627 -29.61 14.95 -13.82
CA LEU A 627 -29.14 13.57 -13.74
C LEU A 627 -28.69 13.20 -12.32
N ILE A 628 -27.96 14.10 -11.65
CA ILE A 628 -27.49 13.89 -10.27
C ILE A 628 -28.67 13.83 -9.32
N GLU A 629 -29.57 14.81 -9.39
CA GLU A 629 -30.78 14.90 -8.55
C GLU A 629 -31.61 13.61 -8.65
N LYS A 630 -31.99 13.20 -9.86
CA LYS A 630 -32.77 11.97 -10.07
C LYS A 630 -32.04 10.71 -9.62
N SER A 631 -30.71 10.66 -9.76
CA SER A 631 -29.91 9.53 -9.29
C SER A 631 -29.94 9.42 -7.77
N LEU A 632 -29.75 10.54 -7.06
CA LEU A 632 -29.80 10.61 -5.60
C LEU A 632 -31.19 10.26 -5.06
N GLU A 633 -32.26 10.80 -5.65
CA GLU A 633 -33.64 10.45 -5.29
C GLU A 633 -33.90 8.95 -5.42
N LYS A 634 -33.46 8.35 -6.53
CA LYS A 634 -33.62 6.91 -6.78
C LYS A 634 -32.82 6.07 -5.79
N GLN A 635 -31.58 6.44 -5.48
CA GLN A 635 -30.75 5.74 -4.50
C GLN A 635 -31.34 5.83 -3.10
N MET A 636 -31.78 7.02 -2.68
CA MET A 636 -32.43 7.22 -1.38
C MET A 636 -33.69 6.36 -1.25
N LYS A 637 -34.53 6.30 -2.30
CA LYS A 637 -35.72 5.45 -2.31
C LYS A 637 -35.36 3.97 -2.11
N VAL A 638 -34.35 3.45 -2.83
CA VAL A 638 -33.89 2.07 -2.66
C VAL A 638 -33.36 1.82 -1.24
N HIS A 639 -32.60 2.76 -0.67
CA HIS A 639 -32.10 2.66 0.70
C HIS A 639 -33.22 2.67 1.75
N GLN A 640 -34.29 3.45 1.52
CA GLN A 640 -35.48 3.44 2.35
C GLN A 640 -36.21 2.09 2.30
N ASP A 641 -36.34 1.49 1.12
CA ASP A 641 -37.00 0.19 0.93
C ASP A 641 -36.28 -0.95 1.68
N VAL A 642 -34.94 -0.90 1.75
CA VAL A 642 -34.12 -1.93 2.45
C VAL A 642 -33.70 -1.54 3.87
N LYS A 643 -34.18 -0.40 4.38
CA LYS A 643 -33.78 0.16 5.68
C LYS A 643 -33.96 -0.85 6.83
N SER A 644 -35.08 -1.57 6.84
CA SER A 644 -35.39 -2.55 7.87
C SER A 644 -34.40 -3.73 7.93
N ALA A 645 -33.76 -4.07 6.81
CA ALA A 645 -32.71 -5.08 6.76
C ALA A 645 -31.37 -4.51 7.23
N ALA A 646 -31.02 -3.29 6.80
CA ALA A 646 -29.78 -2.63 7.19
C ALA A 646 -29.68 -2.40 8.71
N PHE A 647 -30.78 -2.00 9.34
CA PHE A 647 -30.86 -1.69 10.78
C PHE A 647 -30.79 -2.94 11.69
N ARG A 648 -30.70 -4.16 11.13
CA ARG A 648 -30.48 -5.38 11.93
C ARG A 648 -29.04 -5.54 12.41
N MET A 649 -28.09 -4.87 11.75
CA MET A 649 -26.66 -5.03 12.05
C MET A 649 -26.26 -4.39 13.38
N LEU A 650 -26.90 -3.28 13.75
CA LEU A 650 -26.71 -2.58 15.03
C LEU A 650 -28.05 -2.00 15.49
N PRO A 651 -28.51 -2.30 16.71
CA PRO A 651 -29.78 -1.78 17.23
C PRO A 651 -29.68 -0.33 17.72
N ASP A 652 -28.47 0.20 17.94
CA ASP A 652 -28.21 1.55 18.43
C ASP A 652 -27.48 2.39 17.34
N ASN A 653 -27.98 3.60 17.10
CA ASN A 653 -27.47 4.55 16.11
C ASN A 653 -26.56 5.64 16.72
N SER A 654 -26.16 5.50 17.98
CA SER A 654 -25.26 6.44 18.67
C SER A 654 -23.98 6.75 17.86
N LEU A 655 -23.33 5.72 17.30
CA LEU A 655 -22.14 5.91 16.45
C LEU A 655 -22.45 6.69 15.16
N GLY A 656 -23.61 6.45 14.54
CA GLY A 656 -24.02 7.17 13.34
C GLY A 656 -24.22 8.67 13.59
N LEU A 657 -24.81 9.00 14.74
CA LEU A 657 -25.02 10.39 15.18
C LEU A 657 -23.70 11.09 15.53
N GLU A 658 -22.75 10.38 16.15
CA GLU A 658 -21.40 10.93 16.38
C GLU A 658 -20.66 11.21 15.07
N LEU A 659 -20.77 10.30 14.10
CA LEU A 659 -20.13 10.43 12.79
C LEU A 659 -20.78 11.47 11.88
N GLU A 660 -22.03 11.88 12.15
CA GLU A 660 -22.74 12.91 11.38
C GLU A 660 -21.99 14.26 11.42
N SER A 661 -21.25 14.54 12.50
CA SER A 661 -20.39 15.73 12.60
C SER A 661 -19.22 15.77 11.61
N PHE A 662 -18.90 14.64 10.95
CA PHE A 662 -17.86 14.53 9.93
C PHE A 662 -18.40 14.55 8.49
N ILE A 663 -19.72 14.66 8.30
CA ILE A 663 -20.38 14.78 6.99
C ILE A 663 -20.70 16.26 6.76
#